data_AF-A0A941YJ62-F1
#
_entry.id   AF-A0A941YJ62-F1
#
_cell.length_a   1.000
_cell.length_b   1.000
_cell.length_c   1.000
_cell.angle_alpha   90.00
_cell.angle_beta   90.00
_cell.angle_gamma   90.00
#
_symmetry.space_group_name_H-M   'P 1'
#
loop_
_entity.id
_entity.type
_entity.pdbx_description
1 polymer ?
#
loop_
_entity_poly.entity_id
_entity_poly.type
_entity_poly.pdbx_seq_one_letter_code
_entity_poly.pdbx_strand_id
1 'polypeptide(L)'
;MSSVIFAALLLATQAKKVTVTTSLAHSTVVLDELGRAAGLKLVPTGSVLKDYFFVRFADTSVDTALERVAKTLNATWRKQPDGSMLLMRTQTQDLQTGKSGPNFREEFVAALKKAEVSAIDDRVLKKSIKEAQDIEKTQGNYPYNKIQALDKLSPGGRLATRLMQAVGPDAIAQLPEAEPVWFADNPTRRQRPMPQAAQAALNAFISETNLLASLLPADQEFGGGHYVSLLHTRTLDASKPIRLAMTITRNNTNAYCMVYLVQEGNFNQYTANISSRETREVEVPKDSVFFGIKDKIAYSGEVRSLAEAAKRAVGAGRGATVPPEDTKLWQNVFADPDGRDFTTVLGTDFLRQSAEAKGMDMVALVPDIITFLPVFSAVNDQIDGTLEQLWASTAQFPGGLHVDANDAYVNVRPANYVTGRDRLNRVALAKMMAKLANSTLDLDTLADFVGSTDSDETIMAGTLIALLSSPGGTMNSRMMTMQAPELLRIYGRLTPAQRDQARKGGFVIPISNVPPAFVKPMEKLLFGRNTALVEKLDERDNAMPNRTYGALKLDMYPAFCLGNGFPPGSVARVVLRDKERLFMRHKGRYGTTDEAQTPETAAQTFAWETSSAAQNQEYYRENQIVGFTVAQQTELFVEFEFPGVGATREVVFLPNIGADTKFVDAEQLPPAWRDKLVPQIDKMREMYKNVGGGRTGPPPPPR
;
A
#
# COMPACT_ATOMS: atom_id res chain seq x y z
N MET A 1 -14.62 -22.28 -72.99
CA MET A 1 -13.83 -21.02 -73.00
C MET A 1 -14.50 -19.95 -72.11
N SER A 2 -14.69 -20.20 -70.80
CA SER A 2 -15.25 -19.18 -69.88
C SER A 2 -14.74 -19.29 -68.43
N SER A 3 -13.61 -19.96 -68.20
CA SER A 3 -13.06 -20.21 -66.85
C SER A 3 -11.70 -19.58 -66.61
N VAL A 4 -11.20 -18.75 -67.54
CA VAL A 4 -9.85 -18.15 -67.48
C VAL A 4 -9.87 -16.66 -67.09
N ILE A 5 -11.04 -16.01 -67.01
CA ILE A 5 -11.13 -14.56 -66.76
C ILE A 5 -11.44 -14.22 -65.28
N PHE A 6 -11.77 -15.20 -64.42
CA PHE A 6 -12.03 -14.93 -62.99
C PHE A 6 -10.79 -14.99 -62.09
N ALA A 7 -9.63 -15.42 -62.62
CA ALA A 7 -8.37 -15.49 -61.87
C ALA A 7 -7.50 -14.23 -61.97
N ALA A 8 -7.86 -13.26 -62.84
CA ALA A 8 -7.07 -12.04 -63.07
C ALA A 8 -7.68 -10.77 -62.42
N LEU A 9 -8.82 -10.89 -61.72
CA LEU A 9 -9.46 -9.78 -61.00
C LEU A 9 -9.57 -9.98 -59.48
N LEU A 10 -8.84 -10.95 -58.91
CA LEU A 10 -8.29 -10.80 -57.56
C LEU A 10 -7.05 -9.90 -57.68
N LEU A 11 -7.28 -8.67 -58.14
CA LEU A 11 -6.38 -7.56 -57.86
C LEU A 11 -6.23 -7.57 -56.35
N ALA A 12 -5.04 -7.98 -55.91
CA ALA A 12 -4.57 -7.83 -54.55
C ALA A 12 -4.82 -6.36 -54.19
N THR A 13 -5.94 -6.10 -53.54
CA THR A 13 -6.14 -4.88 -52.78
C THR A 13 -5.07 -4.98 -51.73
N GLN A 14 -3.89 -4.41 -52.02
CA GLN A 14 -2.80 -4.35 -51.07
C GLN A 14 -3.42 -3.77 -49.81
N ALA A 15 -3.51 -4.62 -48.77
CA ALA A 15 -4.12 -4.23 -47.53
C ALA A 15 -3.42 -2.94 -47.10
N LYS A 16 -4.18 -1.85 -46.99
CA LYS A 16 -3.64 -0.54 -46.66
C LYS A 16 -2.75 -0.71 -45.43
N LYS A 17 -1.52 -0.23 -45.52
CA LYS A 17 -0.56 -0.31 -44.43
C LYS A 17 -0.54 1.00 -43.64
N VAL A 18 -0.19 0.91 -42.37
CA VAL A 18 -0.07 2.04 -41.45
C VAL A 18 1.32 2.05 -40.81
N THR A 19 1.87 3.25 -40.71
CA THR A 19 3.05 3.54 -39.90
C THR A 19 2.65 4.66 -38.95
N VAL A 20 2.58 4.34 -37.66
CA VAL A 20 2.16 5.28 -36.62
C VAL A 20 2.82 4.91 -35.31
N THR A 21 3.31 5.92 -34.60
CA THR A 21 3.77 5.79 -33.20
C THR A 21 3.09 6.90 -32.42
N THR A 22 2.33 6.53 -31.39
CA THR A 22 1.64 7.50 -30.54
C THR A 22 2.41 7.71 -29.25
N SER A 23 2.05 8.72 -28.47
CA SER A 23 2.39 8.72 -27.05
C SER A 23 1.49 7.75 -26.29
N LEU A 24 1.85 7.40 -25.04
CA LEU A 24 0.91 6.78 -24.12
C LEU A 24 -0.18 7.81 -23.78
N ALA A 25 -1.41 7.61 -24.24
CA ALA A 25 -2.46 8.61 -24.12
C ALA A 25 -3.84 7.98 -23.95
N HIS A 26 -4.83 8.84 -23.64
CA HIS A 26 -6.23 8.46 -23.53
C HIS A 26 -6.73 7.83 -24.85
N SER A 27 -7.60 6.83 -24.74
CA SER A 27 -8.06 6.03 -25.87
C SER A 27 -8.59 6.84 -27.05
N THR A 28 -9.24 7.97 -26.79
CA THR A 28 -9.75 8.87 -27.84
C THR A 28 -8.64 9.49 -28.68
N VAL A 29 -7.53 9.87 -28.05
CA VAL A 29 -6.37 10.49 -28.74
C VAL A 29 -5.66 9.44 -29.58
N VAL A 30 -5.38 8.27 -28.99
CA VAL A 30 -4.66 7.19 -29.67
C VAL A 30 -5.45 6.65 -30.88
N LEU A 31 -6.77 6.47 -30.72
CA LEU A 31 -7.63 6.00 -31.80
C LEU A 31 -7.86 7.06 -32.88
N ASP A 32 -7.88 8.35 -32.55
CA ASP A 32 -7.90 9.41 -33.56
C ASP A 32 -6.63 9.41 -34.42
N GLU A 33 -5.45 9.33 -33.79
CA GLU A 33 -4.15 9.29 -34.48
C GLU A 33 -4.04 8.04 -35.37
N LEU A 34 -4.37 6.86 -34.83
CA LEU A 34 -4.40 5.62 -35.59
C LEU A 34 -5.45 5.67 -36.72
N GLY A 35 -6.62 6.26 -36.45
CA GLY A 35 -7.70 6.43 -37.42
C GLY A 35 -7.29 7.31 -38.60
N ARG A 36 -6.60 8.42 -38.35
CA ARG A 36 -6.03 9.28 -39.41
C ARG A 36 -5.02 8.53 -40.27
N ALA A 37 -4.11 7.78 -39.66
CA ALA A 37 -3.15 6.94 -40.40
C ALA A 37 -3.87 5.85 -41.23
N ALA A 38 -4.87 5.19 -40.65
CA ALA A 38 -5.65 4.13 -41.30
C ALA A 38 -6.66 4.66 -42.32
N GLY A 39 -7.01 5.95 -42.31
CA GLY A 39 -8.12 6.50 -43.08
C GLY A 39 -9.49 5.97 -42.62
N LEU A 40 -9.65 5.77 -41.31
CA LEU A 40 -10.85 5.27 -40.67
C LEU A 40 -11.26 6.20 -39.51
N LYS A 41 -12.55 6.32 -39.26
CA LYS A 41 -13.06 6.97 -38.04
C LYS A 41 -13.17 5.92 -36.92
N LEU A 42 -12.17 5.88 -36.04
CA LEU A 42 -12.12 4.96 -34.91
C LEU A 42 -12.65 5.65 -33.65
N VAL A 43 -13.59 5.04 -32.94
CA VAL A 43 -14.24 5.65 -31.77
C VAL A 43 -14.26 4.67 -30.59
N PRO A 44 -13.62 4.99 -29.45
CA PRO A 44 -13.76 4.18 -28.24
C PRO A 44 -15.15 4.37 -27.62
N THR A 45 -15.71 3.33 -27.03
CA THR A 45 -17.00 3.39 -26.33
C THR A 45 -17.02 2.53 -25.07
N GLY A 46 -18.01 2.75 -24.20
CA GLY A 46 -18.18 1.97 -22.97
C GLY A 46 -16.97 2.09 -22.04
N SER A 47 -16.52 0.97 -21.48
CA SER A 47 -15.34 0.94 -20.60
C SER A 47 -14.02 1.23 -21.31
N VAL A 48 -13.94 1.11 -22.65
CA VAL A 48 -12.73 1.42 -23.43
C VAL A 48 -12.37 2.90 -23.36
N LEU A 49 -13.37 3.77 -23.16
CA LEU A 49 -13.16 5.20 -22.99
C LEU A 49 -12.20 5.51 -21.85
N LYS A 50 -12.08 4.67 -20.83
CA LYS A 50 -11.22 4.90 -19.66
C LYS A 50 -9.77 4.46 -19.86
N ASP A 51 -9.44 3.84 -20.99
CA ASP A 51 -8.12 3.27 -21.20
C ASP A 51 -7.10 4.31 -21.65
N TYR A 52 -5.88 4.12 -21.15
CA TYR A 52 -4.68 4.80 -21.62
C TYR A 52 -3.75 3.76 -22.22
N PHE A 53 -3.41 3.91 -23.49
CA PHE A 53 -2.57 2.95 -24.18
C PHE A 53 -1.61 3.60 -25.17
N PHE A 54 -0.61 2.84 -25.57
CA PHE A 54 0.41 3.22 -26.54
C PHE A 54 0.28 2.31 -27.76
N VAL A 55 0.47 2.86 -28.96
CA VAL A 55 0.65 2.05 -30.18
C VAL A 55 1.89 2.46 -30.95
N ARG A 56 2.56 1.46 -31.50
CA ARG A 56 3.58 1.58 -32.54
C ARG A 56 3.30 0.53 -33.61
N PHE A 57 3.13 0.99 -34.84
CA PHE A 57 3.00 0.17 -36.03
C PHE A 57 3.98 0.67 -37.08
N ALA A 58 4.73 -0.24 -37.70
CA ALA A 58 5.68 0.05 -38.76
C ALA A 58 5.37 -0.80 -39.99
N ASP A 59 4.70 -0.20 -40.98
CA ASP A 59 4.28 -0.86 -42.21
C ASP A 59 3.32 -2.05 -42.00
N THR A 60 2.44 -1.93 -41.00
CA THR A 60 1.48 -2.96 -40.57
C THR A 60 0.17 -2.83 -41.35
N SER A 61 -0.47 -3.93 -41.78
CA SER A 61 -1.80 -3.81 -42.39
C SER A 61 -2.83 -3.26 -41.39
N VAL A 62 -3.78 -2.44 -41.86
CA VAL A 62 -4.84 -1.86 -41.03
C VAL A 62 -5.58 -2.94 -40.23
N ASP A 63 -5.95 -4.06 -40.87
CA ASP A 63 -6.68 -5.13 -40.21
C ASP A 63 -5.88 -5.74 -39.05
N THR A 64 -4.57 -5.97 -39.25
CA THR A 64 -3.68 -6.48 -38.20
C THR A 64 -3.56 -5.47 -37.06
N ALA A 65 -3.38 -4.18 -37.37
CA ALA A 65 -3.30 -3.13 -36.37
C ALA A 65 -4.59 -3.08 -35.51
N LEU A 66 -5.76 -3.11 -36.14
CA LEU A 66 -7.05 -3.13 -35.45
C LEU A 66 -7.24 -4.39 -34.60
N GLU A 67 -6.86 -5.57 -35.11
CA GLU A 67 -6.91 -6.83 -34.36
C GLU A 67 -6.04 -6.76 -33.09
N ARG A 68 -4.81 -6.23 -33.20
CA ARG A 68 -3.88 -6.10 -32.07
C ARG A 68 -4.38 -5.14 -31.00
N VAL A 69 -4.95 -4.01 -31.42
CA VAL A 69 -5.61 -3.05 -30.52
C VAL A 69 -6.77 -3.74 -29.79
N ALA A 70 -7.65 -4.44 -30.50
CA ALA A 70 -8.78 -5.16 -29.91
C ALA A 70 -8.32 -6.27 -28.93
N LYS A 71 -7.33 -7.07 -29.31
CA LYS A 71 -6.77 -8.14 -28.47
C LYS A 71 -6.18 -7.59 -27.17
N THR A 72 -5.33 -6.56 -27.26
CA THR A 72 -4.65 -5.98 -26.09
C THR A 72 -5.63 -5.36 -25.10
N LEU A 73 -6.63 -4.63 -25.63
CA LEU A 73 -7.67 -4.00 -24.82
C LEU A 73 -8.76 -4.98 -24.38
N ASN A 74 -8.72 -6.25 -24.81
CA ASN A 74 -9.82 -7.21 -24.64
C ASN A 74 -11.18 -6.61 -25.05
N ALA A 75 -11.23 -6.10 -26.27
CA ALA A 75 -12.35 -5.39 -26.87
C ALA A 75 -12.70 -5.96 -28.25
N THR A 76 -13.76 -5.45 -28.85
CA THR A 76 -14.24 -5.85 -30.17
C THR A 76 -14.58 -4.62 -31.01
N TRP A 77 -14.32 -4.71 -32.32
CA TRP A 77 -14.69 -3.67 -33.27
C TRP A 77 -16.10 -3.89 -33.79
N ARG A 78 -16.89 -2.82 -33.88
CA ARG A 78 -18.22 -2.81 -34.49
C ARG A 78 -18.31 -1.70 -35.54
N LYS A 79 -18.50 -2.09 -36.80
CA LYS A 79 -18.73 -1.16 -37.90
C LYS A 79 -20.11 -0.53 -37.80
N GLN A 80 -20.18 0.79 -37.97
CA GLN A 80 -21.41 1.56 -38.03
C GLN A 80 -21.86 1.80 -39.48
N PRO A 81 -23.14 2.16 -39.71
CA PRO A 81 -23.64 2.50 -41.04
C PRO A 81 -22.90 3.66 -41.72
N ASP A 82 -22.38 4.62 -40.94
CA ASP A 82 -21.59 5.76 -41.44
C ASP A 82 -20.13 5.39 -41.78
N GLY A 83 -19.76 4.11 -41.66
CA GLY A 83 -18.41 3.62 -41.90
C GLY A 83 -17.45 3.76 -40.72
N SER A 84 -17.87 4.38 -39.61
CA SER A 84 -17.05 4.43 -38.39
C SER A 84 -16.92 3.06 -37.74
N MET A 85 -15.83 2.87 -36.99
CA MET A 85 -15.53 1.64 -36.26
C MET A 85 -15.54 1.94 -34.77
N LEU A 86 -16.48 1.35 -34.03
CA LEU A 86 -16.56 1.48 -32.58
C LEU A 86 -15.73 0.39 -31.91
N LEU A 87 -14.81 0.76 -31.02
CA LEU A 87 -14.12 -0.18 -30.15
C LEU A 87 -14.88 -0.28 -28.83
N MET A 88 -15.35 -1.49 -28.48
CA MET A 88 -16.17 -1.70 -27.30
C MET A 88 -15.92 -3.04 -26.62
N ARG A 89 -16.15 -3.09 -25.32
CA ARG A 89 -16.19 -4.34 -24.57
C ARG A 89 -17.63 -4.81 -24.41
N THR A 90 -17.82 -6.12 -24.51
CA THR A 90 -19.05 -6.76 -24.08
C THR A 90 -19.09 -6.85 -22.56
N GLN A 91 -20.29 -6.99 -21.98
CA GLN A 91 -20.44 -7.23 -20.54
C GLN A 91 -19.66 -8.47 -20.09
N THR A 92 -19.64 -9.54 -20.90
CA THR A 92 -18.86 -10.75 -20.62
C THR A 92 -17.36 -10.46 -20.55
N GLN A 93 -16.81 -9.64 -21.45
CA GLN A 93 -15.42 -9.23 -21.39
C GLN A 93 -15.13 -8.40 -20.13
N ASP A 94 -16.02 -7.49 -19.76
CA ASP A 94 -15.91 -6.72 -18.51
C ASP A 94 -16.03 -7.60 -17.24
N LEU A 95 -16.79 -8.69 -17.29
CA LEU A 95 -16.90 -9.65 -16.18
C LEU A 95 -15.72 -10.64 -16.13
N GLN A 96 -15.20 -11.09 -17.27
CA GLN A 96 -14.04 -12.00 -17.35
C GLN A 96 -12.77 -11.32 -16.88
N THR A 97 -12.59 -10.07 -17.25
CA THR A 97 -11.52 -9.21 -16.72
C THR A 97 -11.59 -9.09 -15.20
N GLY A 98 -12.80 -9.13 -14.63
CA GLY A 98 -13.09 -9.21 -13.19
C GLY A 98 -12.59 -10.47 -12.46
N LYS A 99 -12.39 -11.59 -13.16
CA LYS A 99 -12.09 -12.91 -12.57
C LYS A 99 -10.64 -13.35 -12.77
N SER A 100 -9.78 -12.47 -13.29
CA SER A 100 -8.49 -12.85 -13.86
C SER A 100 -7.35 -12.79 -12.84
N GLY A 101 -6.93 -13.97 -12.39
CA GLY A 101 -5.58 -14.25 -11.94
C GLY A 101 -5.24 -15.74 -12.06
N PRO A 102 -5.41 -16.39 -13.23
CA PRO A 102 -5.07 -17.82 -13.40
C PRO A 102 -3.62 -18.11 -12.96
N ASN A 103 -2.71 -17.15 -13.20
CA ASN A 103 -1.32 -17.25 -12.78
C ASN A 103 -1.13 -17.16 -11.26
N PHE A 104 -1.94 -16.38 -10.53
CA PHE A 104 -1.78 -16.28 -9.08
C PHE A 104 -1.95 -17.66 -8.45
N ARG A 105 -2.96 -18.42 -8.86
CA ARG A 105 -3.18 -19.78 -8.33
C ARG A 105 -1.95 -20.64 -8.56
N GLU A 106 -1.48 -20.76 -9.80
CA GLU A 106 -0.34 -21.64 -10.13
C GLU A 106 0.96 -21.21 -9.44
N GLU A 107 1.30 -19.91 -9.51
CA GLU A 107 2.49 -19.35 -8.87
C GLU A 107 2.42 -19.48 -7.34
N PHE A 108 1.25 -19.23 -6.75
CA PHE A 108 1.03 -19.36 -5.31
C PHE A 108 1.07 -20.80 -4.85
N VAL A 109 0.48 -21.75 -5.60
CA VAL A 109 0.63 -23.20 -5.36
C VAL A 109 2.12 -23.56 -5.33
N ALA A 110 2.89 -23.10 -6.32
CA ALA A 110 4.31 -23.37 -6.40
C ALA A 110 5.08 -22.75 -5.21
N ALA A 111 4.78 -21.51 -4.83
CA ALA A 111 5.39 -20.85 -3.68
C ALA A 111 5.05 -21.53 -2.35
N LEU A 112 3.78 -21.92 -2.15
CA LEU A 112 3.32 -22.63 -0.96
C LEU A 112 3.96 -24.01 -0.82
N LYS A 113 4.17 -24.72 -1.95
CA LYS A 113 4.91 -25.99 -1.99
C LYS A 113 6.39 -25.80 -1.66
N LYS A 114 7.03 -24.73 -2.16
CA LYS A 114 8.43 -24.40 -1.85
C LYS A 114 8.63 -23.97 -0.40
N ALA A 115 7.61 -23.40 0.24
CA ALA A 115 7.60 -23.06 1.66
C ALA A 115 7.48 -24.31 2.56
N GLU A 116 8.03 -25.45 2.15
CA GLU A 116 7.97 -26.72 2.89
C GLU A 116 8.55 -26.55 4.29
N VAL A 117 7.77 -26.93 5.30
CA VAL A 117 8.12 -26.78 6.71
C VAL A 117 8.74 -28.09 7.20
N SER A 118 10.00 -28.35 6.82
CA SER A 118 10.76 -29.52 7.26
C SER A 118 11.05 -29.47 8.76
N ALA A 119 11.23 -30.63 9.43
CA ALA A 119 11.59 -30.67 10.84
C ALA A 119 12.84 -29.82 11.12
N ILE A 120 12.79 -29.00 12.18
CA ILE A 120 13.91 -28.14 12.56
C ILE A 120 14.75 -28.83 13.63
N ASP A 121 16.07 -28.82 13.45
CA ASP A 121 17.04 -29.40 14.40
C ASP A 121 17.75 -28.29 15.21
N ASP A 122 18.36 -28.69 16.33
CA ASP A 122 19.11 -27.81 17.24
C ASP A 122 20.20 -27.01 16.52
N ARG A 123 20.85 -27.59 15.52
CA ARG A 123 21.98 -26.97 14.82
C ARG A 123 21.48 -25.79 13.98
N VAL A 124 20.37 -25.96 13.27
CA VAL A 124 19.73 -24.87 12.51
C VAL A 124 19.29 -23.75 13.45
N LEU A 125 18.59 -24.08 14.54
CA LEU A 125 18.13 -23.08 15.51
C LEU A 125 19.29 -22.31 16.15
N LYS A 126 20.34 -22.98 16.63
CA LYS A 126 21.52 -22.32 17.21
C LYS A 126 22.16 -21.32 16.23
N LYS A 127 22.25 -21.69 14.95
CA LYS A 127 22.77 -20.81 13.91
C LYS A 127 21.87 -19.59 13.72
N SER A 128 20.56 -19.79 13.61
CA SER A 128 19.58 -18.72 13.41
C SER A 128 19.46 -17.79 14.62
N ILE A 129 19.56 -18.31 15.85
CA ILE A 129 19.62 -17.52 17.08
C ILE A 129 20.84 -16.61 17.06
N LYS A 130 22.02 -17.15 16.74
CA LYS A 130 23.24 -16.35 16.64
C LYS A 130 23.11 -15.24 15.59
N GLU A 131 22.56 -15.58 14.41
CA GLU A 131 22.35 -14.60 13.35
C GLU A 131 21.36 -13.50 13.77
N ALA A 132 20.27 -13.87 14.46
CA ALA A 132 19.31 -12.92 15.01
C ALA A 132 19.98 -11.98 16.04
N GLN A 133 20.77 -12.53 16.97
CA GLN A 133 21.53 -11.75 17.95
C GLN A 133 22.56 -10.84 17.29
N ASP A 134 23.16 -11.26 16.17
CA ASP A 134 24.10 -10.43 15.43
C ASP A 134 23.40 -9.29 14.70
N ILE A 135 22.20 -9.51 14.14
CA ILE A 135 21.36 -8.44 13.56
C ILE A 135 20.92 -7.43 14.62
N GLU A 136 20.59 -7.86 15.83
CA GLU A 136 20.22 -6.93 16.91
C GLU A 136 21.38 -6.03 17.35
N LYS A 137 22.63 -6.46 17.13
CA LYS A 137 23.81 -5.63 17.39
C LYS A 137 24.04 -4.56 16.32
N THR A 138 23.48 -4.68 15.11
CA THR A 138 23.73 -3.74 13.98
C THR A 138 22.87 -2.47 14.02
N GLN A 139 22.61 -1.92 15.21
CA GLN A 139 21.77 -0.74 15.50
C GLN A 139 21.48 0.16 14.29
N GLY A 140 20.26 0.10 13.74
CA GLY A 140 19.77 1.05 12.74
C GLY A 140 19.86 0.64 11.26
N ASN A 141 20.69 -0.35 10.88
CA ASN A 141 20.73 -0.88 9.52
C ASN A 141 20.30 -2.36 9.48
N TYR A 142 19.00 -2.59 9.54
CA TYR A 142 18.45 -3.94 9.61
C TYR A 142 18.35 -4.57 8.21
N PRO A 143 19.06 -5.67 7.94
CA PRO A 143 18.93 -6.39 6.67
C PRO A 143 17.57 -7.09 6.61
N TYR A 144 16.54 -6.39 6.14
CA TYR A 144 15.14 -6.82 6.17
C TYR A 144 14.92 -8.22 5.57
N ASN A 145 15.62 -8.55 4.48
CA ASN A 145 15.57 -9.89 3.87
C ASN A 145 16.07 -10.99 4.82
N LYS A 146 17.09 -10.73 5.63
CA LYS A 146 17.58 -11.69 6.63
C LYS A 146 16.60 -11.83 7.78
N ILE A 147 16.00 -10.72 8.23
CA ILE A 147 14.96 -10.75 9.27
C ILE A 147 13.77 -11.59 8.80
N GLN A 148 13.27 -11.37 7.59
CA GLN A 148 12.21 -12.19 7.02
C GLN A 148 12.60 -13.67 6.89
N ALA A 149 13.85 -13.97 6.52
CA ALA A 149 14.34 -15.33 6.45
C ALA A 149 14.37 -16.00 7.84
N LEU A 150 14.77 -15.28 8.89
CA LEU A 150 14.75 -15.77 10.27
C LEU A 150 13.33 -15.91 10.81
N ASP A 151 12.42 -15.00 10.47
CA ASP A 151 11.01 -15.09 10.86
C ASP A 151 10.34 -16.32 10.25
N LYS A 152 10.70 -16.71 9.01
CA LYS A 152 10.25 -17.97 8.41
C LYS A 152 10.75 -19.22 9.16
N LEU A 153 11.85 -19.11 9.90
CA LEU A 153 12.41 -20.18 10.73
C LEU A 153 11.88 -20.17 12.16
N SER A 154 11.22 -19.09 12.61
CA SER A 154 10.65 -19.03 13.95
C SER A 154 9.49 -20.02 14.09
N PRO A 155 9.23 -20.56 15.30
CA PRO A 155 8.06 -21.41 15.53
C PRO A 155 6.77 -20.75 15.02
N GLY A 156 6.60 -19.45 15.27
CA GLY A 156 5.44 -18.67 14.84
C GLY A 156 5.27 -18.59 13.32
N GLY A 157 6.34 -18.28 12.58
CA GLY A 157 6.31 -18.25 11.12
C GLY A 157 6.00 -19.63 10.54
N ARG A 158 6.60 -20.68 11.10
CA ARG A 158 6.38 -22.07 10.69
C ARG A 158 4.95 -22.55 10.98
N LEU A 159 4.37 -22.18 12.12
CA LEU A 159 2.96 -22.43 12.44
C LEU A 159 2.05 -21.80 11.39
N ALA A 160 2.25 -20.51 11.10
CA ALA A 160 1.45 -19.80 10.11
C ALA A 160 1.58 -20.42 8.70
N THR A 161 2.79 -20.82 8.28
CA THR A 161 2.98 -21.53 7.01
C THR A 161 2.26 -22.88 6.96
N ARG A 162 2.34 -23.70 8.03
CA ARG A 162 1.61 -24.98 8.11
C ARG A 162 0.10 -24.78 8.03
N LEU A 163 -0.42 -23.75 8.70
CA LEU A 163 -1.85 -23.43 8.65
C LEU A 163 -2.29 -23.00 7.25
N MET A 164 -1.49 -22.20 6.55
CA MET A 164 -1.74 -21.87 5.15
C MET A 164 -1.69 -23.11 4.24
N GLN A 165 -0.74 -24.01 4.45
CA GLN A 165 -0.67 -25.30 3.74
C GLN A 165 -1.91 -26.17 4.01
N ALA A 166 -2.40 -26.17 5.25
CA ALA A 166 -3.58 -26.91 5.67
C ALA A 166 -4.90 -26.37 5.07
N VAL A 167 -5.01 -25.05 4.87
CA VAL A 167 -6.13 -24.45 4.12
C VAL A 167 -6.07 -24.87 2.64
N GLY A 168 -4.86 -24.96 2.09
CA GLY A 168 -4.61 -25.37 0.73
C GLY A 168 -4.63 -24.19 -0.26
N PRO A 169 -3.80 -24.25 -1.32
CA PRO A 169 -3.60 -23.12 -2.21
C PRO A 169 -4.85 -22.77 -3.03
N ASP A 170 -5.69 -23.76 -3.36
CA ASP A 170 -6.92 -23.55 -4.11
C ASP A 170 -7.95 -22.75 -3.31
N ALA A 171 -8.10 -23.07 -2.02
CA ALA A 171 -8.98 -22.34 -1.12
C ALA A 171 -8.46 -20.92 -0.85
N ILE A 172 -7.13 -20.75 -0.75
CA ILE A 172 -6.51 -19.42 -0.61
C ILE A 172 -6.72 -18.58 -1.87
N ALA A 173 -6.52 -19.14 -3.06
CA ALA A 173 -6.73 -18.43 -4.33
C ALA A 173 -8.18 -17.96 -4.53
N GLN A 174 -9.14 -18.63 -3.89
CA GLN A 174 -10.57 -18.26 -3.93
C GLN A 174 -10.97 -17.24 -2.87
N LEU A 175 -10.09 -16.83 -1.96
CA LEU A 175 -10.42 -15.78 -0.98
C LEU A 175 -10.66 -14.44 -1.71
N PRO A 176 -11.43 -13.50 -1.13
CA PRO A 176 -11.51 -12.16 -1.69
C PRO A 176 -10.16 -11.44 -1.62
N GLU A 177 -9.88 -10.56 -2.58
CA GLU A 177 -8.64 -9.77 -2.60
C GLU A 177 -8.70 -8.61 -1.61
N ALA A 178 -7.57 -8.34 -0.95
CA ALA A 178 -7.37 -7.29 0.04
C ALA A 178 -8.31 -7.36 1.27
N GLU A 179 -9.10 -8.41 1.43
CA GLU A 179 -10.02 -8.60 2.54
C GLU A 179 -9.56 -9.77 3.43
N PRO A 180 -9.44 -9.57 4.75
CA PRO A 180 -9.08 -10.65 5.66
C PRO A 180 -10.23 -11.64 5.82
N VAL A 181 -9.93 -12.92 5.57
CA VAL A 181 -10.82 -14.03 5.90
C VAL A 181 -10.36 -14.64 7.20
N TRP A 182 -11.25 -14.62 8.19
CA TRP A 182 -11.01 -15.15 9.53
C TRP A 182 -11.31 -16.65 9.58
N PHE A 183 -10.46 -17.38 10.29
CA PHE A 183 -10.64 -18.79 10.62
C PHE A 183 -10.56 -18.96 12.14
N ALA A 184 -11.43 -19.80 12.68
CA ALA A 184 -11.51 -20.06 14.12
C ALA A 184 -12.02 -21.48 14.39
N ASP A 185 -11.66 -22.03 15.56
CA ASP A 185 -12.09 -23.38 15.97
C ASP A 185 -13.62 -23.47 16.14
N ASN A 186 -14.24 -22.37 16.58
CA ASN A 186 -15.68 -22.21 16.72
C ASN A 186 -16.14 -20.99 15.90
N PRO A 187 -16.34 -21.13 14.58
CA PRO A 187 -16.55 -20.00 13.69
C PRO A 187 -17.92 -19.35 13.85
N THR A 188 -17.96 -18.02 13.83
CA THR A 188 -19.18 -17.25 13.58
C THR A 188 -19.58 -17.28 12.09
N ARG A 189 -20.70 -16.66 11.71
CA ARG A 189 -21.13 -16.56 10.30
C ARG A 189 -20.13 -15.82 9.39
N ARG A 190 -19.27 -14.96 9.95
CA ARG A 190 -18.21 -14.23 9.22
C ARG A 190 -16.85 -14.95 9.23
N GLN A 191 -16.77 -16.11 9.87
CA GLN A 191 -15.54 -16.89 9.99
C GLN A 191 -15.66 -18.22 9.25
N ARG A 192 -14.53 -18.80 8.89
CA ARG A 192 -14.41 -20.17 8.38
C ARG A 192 -13.94 -21.11 9.49
N PRO A 193 -14.32 -22.38 9.47
CA PRO A 193 -13.75 -23.36 10.40
C PRO A 193 -12.24 -23.50 10.17
N MET A 194 -11.48 -23.70 11.25
CA MET A 194 -10.06 -24.06 11.13
C MET A 194 -9.88 -25.36 10.31
N PRO A 195 -8.82 -25.47 9.50
CA PRO A 195 -8.54 -26.71 8.76
C PRO A 195 -8.26 -27.85 9.73
N GLN A 196 -8.61 -29.09 9.35
CA GLN A 196 -8.47 -30.27 10.22
C GLN A 196 -7.04 -30.50 10.72
N ALA A 197 -6.02 -30.13 9.92
CA ALA A 197 -4.61 -30.25 10.30
C ALA A 197 -4.12 -29.15 11.26
N ALA A 198 -4.97 -28.21 11.70
CA ALA A 198 -4.59 -27.13 12.58
C ALA A 198 -4.04 -27.62 13.93
N GLN A 199 -4.65 -28.65 14.53
CA GLN A 199 -4.18 -29.19 15.80
C GLN A 199 -2.79 -29.82 15.67
N ALA A 200 -2.51 -30.52 14.57
CA ALA A 200 -1.18 -31.08 14.30
C ALA A 200 -0.14 -29.98 14.14
N ALA A 201 -0.48 -28.89 13.44
CA ALA A 201 0.38 -27.71 13.30
C ALA A 201 0.67 -27.04 14.66
N LEU A 202 -0.34 -26.94 15.53
CA LEU A 202 -0.20 -26.39 16.88
C LEU A 202 0.70 -27.26 17.78
N ASN A 203 0.55 -28.58 17.73
CA ASN A 203 1.41 -29.50 18.48
C ASN A 203 2.89 -29.40 18.04
N ALA A 204 3.13 -29.24 16.73
CA ALA A 204 4.46 -29.00 16.19
C ALA A 204 5.03 -27.65 16.69
N PHE A 205 4.21 -26.60 16.69
CA PHE A 205 4.60 -25.28 17.22
C PHE A 205 5.01 -25.33 18.70
N ILE A 206 4.24 -26.04 19.54
CA ILE A 206 4.57 -26.20 20.97
C ILE A 206 5.92 -26.90 21.14
N SER A 207 6.15 -27.98 20.39
CA SER A 207 7.40 -28.74 20.43
C SER A 207 8.60 -27.88 20.00
N GLU A 208 8.45 -27.11 18.93
CA GLU A 208 9.48 -26.19 18.41
C GLU A 208 9.77 -25.04 19.36
N THR A 209 8.73 -24.51 20.01
CA THR A 209 8.86 -23.45 21.02
C THR A 209 9.61 -23.94 22.25
N ASN A 210 9.31 -25.15 22.72
CA ASN A 210 10.03 -25.75 23.85
C ASN A 210 11.49 -26.02 23.52
N LEU A 211 11.76 -26.48 22.29
CA LEU A 211 13.13 -26.65 21.81
C LEU A 211 13.87 -25.30 21.78
N LEU A 212 13.27 -24.28 21.16
CA LEU A 212 13.85 -22.94 21.12
C LEU A 212 14.13 -22.38 22.52
N ALA A 213 13.18 -22.52 23.44
CA ALA A 213 13.35 -22.08 24.83
C ALA A 213 14.51 -22.80 25.54
N SER A 214 14.74 -24.08 25.25
CA SER A 214 15.89 -24.83 25.80
C SER A 214 17.25 -24.37 25.27
N LEU A 215 17.27 -23.65 24.16
CA LEU A 215 18.49 -23.14 23.51
C LEU A 215 18.79 -21.68 23.86
N LEU A 216 17.82 -20.96 24.42
CA LEU A 216 17.98 -19.58 24.84
C LEU A 216 18.44 -19.52 26.31
N PRO A 217 19.27 -18.54 26.69
CA PRO A 217 19.65 -18.33 28.09
C PRO A 217 18.42 -18.03 28.95
N ALA A 218 18.35 -18.63 30.15
CA ALA A 218 17.21 -18.46 31.07
C ALA A 218 17.08 -17.01 31.60
N ASP A 219 18.17 -16.24 31.55
CA ASP A 219 18.28 -14.85 31.98
C ASP A 219 18.11 -13.83 30.84
N GLN A 220 17.90 -14.29 29.60
CA GLN A 220 17.65 -13.39 28.48
C GLN A 220 16.21 -12.87 28.57
N GLU A 221 16.01 -11.80 29.35
CA GLU A 221 14.77 -11.03 29.33
C GLU A 221 14.60 -10.41 27.93
N PHE A 222 13.52 -10.79 27.26
CA PHE A 222 13.17 -10.26 25.95
C PHE A 222 12.66 -8.81 26.10
N GLY A 223 13.55 -7.84 25.89
CA GLY A 223 13.21 -6.42 25.94
C GLY A 223 12.27 -6.02 24.80
N GLY A 224 11.31 -5.12 25.04
CA GLY A 224 10.44 -4.63 23.96
C GLY A 224 11.23 -3.78 22.96
N GLY A 225 11.57 -4.31 21.79
CA GLY A 225 12.27 -3.55 20.74
C GLY A 225 12.91 -4.35 19.60
N HIS A 226 12.80 -5.67 19.64
CA HIS A 226 13.50 -6.54 18.71
C HIS A 226 12.70 -6.80 17.43
N TYR A 227 13.40 -6.76 16.29
CA TYR A 227 12.78 -6.93 14.95
C TYR A 227 12.66 -8.39 14.51
N VAL A 228 13.26 -9.35 15.23
CA VAL A 228 13.30 -10.76 14.85
C VAL A 228 12.40 -11.58 15.76
N SER A 229 11.31 -12.13 15.22
CA SER A 229 10.33 -12.91 16.00
C SER A 229 10.92 -14.18 16.63
N LEU A 230 12.00 -14.72 16.05
CA LEU A 230 12.72 -15.89 16.56
C LEU A 230 13.16 -15.72 18.02
N LEU A 231 13.50 -14.51 18.44
CA LEU A 231 13.92 -14.22 19.79
C LEU A 231 12.76 -13.86 20.72
N HIS A 232 11.48 -14.02 20.32
CA HIS A 232 10.31 -13.50 21.07
C HIS A 232 9.28 -14.57 21.43
N THR A 233 9.65 -15.84 21.31
CA THR A 233 8.67 -16.91 21.47
C THR A 233 8.47 -17.21 22.94
N ARG A 234 7.29 -16.92 23.47
CA ARG A 234 6.88 -17.36 24.81
C ARG A 234 6.55 -18.85 24.80
N THR A 235 7.05 -19.59 25.78
CA THR A 235 6.65 -20.98 26.00
C THR A 235 5.16 -21.05 26.31
N LEU A 236 4.44 -21.92 25.60
CA LEU A 236 3.05 -22.27 25.92
C LEU A 236 3.03 -23.52 26.80
N ASP A 237 2.12 -23.55 27.75
CA ASP A 237 1.88 -24.72 28.59
C ASP A 237 0.98 -25.69 27.82
N ALA A 238 1.54 -26.79 27.34
CA ALA A 238 0.80 -27.79 26.57
C ALA A 238 -0.38 -28.41 27.32
N SER A 239 -0.41 -28.32 28.66
CA SER A 239 -1.51 -28.85 29.48
C SER A 239 -2.74 -27.93 29.52
N LYS A 240 -2.60 -26.67 29.09
CA LYS A 240 -3.64 -25.66 29.18
C LYS A 240 -4.34 -25.45 27.84
N PRO A 241 -5.66 -25.20 27.83
CA PRO A 241 -6.39 -24.92 26.60
C PRO A 241 -5.80 -23.73 25.83
N ILE A 242 -5.59 -23.93 24.53
CA ILE A 242 -5.16 -22.88 23.60
C ILE A 242 -6.32 -22.59 22.67
N ARG A 243 -6.73 -21.33 22.58
CA ARG A 243 -7.65 -20.87 21.53
C ARG A 243 -6.83 -20.42 20.34
N LEU A 244 -7.13 -20.98 19.17
CA LEU A 244 -6.47 -20.67 17.92
C LEU A 244 -7.42 -19.91 16.99
N ALA A 245 -6.89 -18.85 16.39
CA ALA A 245 -7.53 -18.17 15.28
C ALA A 245 -6.48 -17.75 14.26
N MET A 246 -6.90 -17.52 13.02
CA MET A 246 -6.04 -16.88 12.04
C MET A 246 -6.84 -16.00 11.09
N THR A 247 -6.16 -15.02 10.49
CA THR A 247 -6.63 -14.36 9.28
C THR A 247 -5.74 -14.75 8.11
N ILE A 248 -6.35 -14.88 6.93
CA ILE A 248 -5.62 -14.90 5.66
C ILE A 248 -6.18 -13.76 4.83
N THR A 249 -5.31 -12.87 4.36
CA THR A 249 -5.69 -11.94 3.29
C THR A 249 -4.69 -12.04 2.16
N ARG A 250 -5.22 -12.10 0.94
CA ARG A 250 -4.41 -12.18 -0.27
C ARG A 250 -4.48 -10.88 -1.05
N ASN A 251 -3.46 -10.63 -1.84
CA ASN A 251 -3.57 -9.78 -3.01
C ASN A 251 -3.28 -10.62 -4.27
N ASN A 252 -2.93 -9.96 -5.36
CA ASN A 252 -2.61 -10.59 -6.65
C ASN A 252 -1.25 -11.32 -6.71
N THR A 253 -0.39 -11.16 -5.70
CA THR A 253 0.99 -11.67 -5.70
C THR A 253 1.39 -12.33 -4.38
N ASN A 254 0.63 -12.15 -3.31
CA ASN A 254 0.92 -12.72 -2.01
C ASN A 254 -0.33 -13.15 -1.26
N ALA A 255 -0.12 -14.03 -0.29
CA ALA A 255 -1.06 -14.26 0.79
C ALA A 255 -0.34 -14.08 2.12
N TYR A 256 -0.95 -13.26 2.98
CA TYR A 256 -0.47 -12.96 4.30
C TYR A 256 -1.37 -13.64 5.32
N CYS A 257 -0.76 -14.38 6.24
CA CYS A 257 -1.42 -15.03 7.34
C CYS A 257 -0.99 -14.39 8.66
N MET A 258 -1.97 -14.09 9.51
CA MET A 258 -1.76 -13.72 10.90
C MET A 258 -2.40 -14.77 11.79
N VAL A 259 -1.64 -15.32 12.72
CA VAL A 259 -2.09 -16.33 13.67
C VAL A 259 -2.19 -15.70 15.05
N TYR A 260 -3.30 -15.96 15.72
CA TYR A 260 -3.58 -15.50 17.07
C TYR A 260 -3.72 -16.70 18.00
N LEU A 261 -2.91 -16.74 19.05
CA LEU A 261 -2.96 -17.76 20.10
C LEU A 261 -3.34 -17.10 21.43
N VAL A 262 -4.35 -17.64 22.09
CA VAL A 262 -4.74 -17.21 23.44
C VAL A 262 -4.65 -18.38 24.42
N GLN A 263 -3.88 -18.21 25.49
CA GLN A 263 -3.77 -19.16 26.59
C GLN A 263 -3.77 -18.39 27.92
N GLU A 264 -4.75 -18.65 28.79
CA GLU A 264 -4.91 -17.95 30.09
C GLU A 264 -4.89 -16.42 30.02
N GLY A 265 -5.47 -15.86 28.95
CA GLY A 265 -5.47 -14.40 28.73
C GLY A 265 -4.15 -13.84 28.17
N ASN A 266 -3.10 -14.66 28.05
CA ASN A 266 -1.92 -14.30 27.27
C ASN A 266 -2.26 -14.39 25.78
N PHE A 267 -2.15 -13.25 25.11
CA PHE A 267 -2.34 -13.12 23.67
C PHE A 267 -0.98 -13.10 22.97
N ASN A 268 -0.78 -14.00 22.02
CA ASN A 268 0.38 -14.03 21.15
C ASN A 268 -0.06 -13.91 19.69
N GLN A 269 0.67 -13.12 18.91
CA GLN A 269 0.42 -12.92 17.49
C GLN A 269 1.64 -13.30 16.69
N TYR A 270 1.44 -14.09 15.64
CA TYR A 270 2.48 -14.51 14.71
C TYR A 270 2.05 -14.20 13.28
N THR A 271 3.02 -14.05 12.38
CA THR A 271 2.73 -13.68 10.99
C THR A 271 3.56 -14.51 10.05
N ALA A 272 2.99 -14.88 8.91
CA ALA A 272 3.72 -15.38 7.76
C ALA A 272 3.25 -14.66 6.50
N ASN A 273 4.18 -14.42 5.59
CA ASN A 273 3.89 -13.92 4.27
C ASN A 273 4.42 -14.92 3.25
N ILE A 274 3.51 -15.47 2.45
CA ILE A 274 3.85 -16.33 1.32
C ILE A 274 3.59 -15.51 0.06
N SER A 275 4.67 -15.06 -0.56
CA SER A 275 4.61 -14.35 -1.82
C SER A 275 4.81 -15.35 -2.96
N SER A 276 3.93 -15.31 -3.96
CA SER A 276 4.14 -16.02 -5.23
C SER A 276 5.40 -15.48 -5.95
N ARG A 277 5.71 -14.21 -5.68
CA ARG A 277 6.95 -13.53 -6.05
C ARG A 277 7.81 -13.39 -4.79
N GLU A 278 8.67 -14.35 -4.48
CA GLU A 278 9.75 -14.06 -3.53
C GLU A 278 10.39 -12.72 -3.95
N THR A 279 10.81 -11.89 -3.00
CA THR A 279 11.53 -10.62 -3.23
C THR A 279 12.89 -10.81 -3.93
N ARG A 280 13.03 -11.87 -4.72
CA ARG A 280 14.09 -12.08 -5.69
C ARG A 280 14.21 -10.81 -6.53
N GLU A 281 15.44 -10.49 -6.87
CA GLU A 281 15.72 -9.81 -8.13
C GLU A 281 14.84 -10.50 -9.17
N VAL A 282 13.80 -9.80 -9.62
CA VAL A 282 12.89 -10.37 -10.61
C VAL A 282 13.70 -10.39 -11.89
N GLU A 283 14.42 -11.48 -12.14
CA GLU A 283 15.05 -11.69 -13.43
C GLU A 283 13.93 -11.68 -14.47
N VAL A 284 14.11 -10.91 -15.53
CA VAL A 284 13.22 -11.00 -16.69
C VAL A 284 13.24 -12.46 -17.14
N PRO A 285 12.07 -13.12 -17.29
CA PRO A 285 12.04 -14.49 -17.79
C PRO A 285 12.89 -14.58 -19.07
N LYS A 286 13.75 -15.58 -19.18
CA LYS A 286 14.69 -15.69 -20.32
C LYS A 286 13.99 -15.80 -21.68
N ASP A 287 12.72 -16.22 -21.65
CA ASP A 287 11.79 -16.32 -22.76
C ASP A 287 10.99 -15.02 -23.03
N SER A 288 11.14 -14.00 -22.18
CA SER A 288 10.59 -12.68 -22.45
C SER A 288 11.22 -12.09 -23.71
N VAL A 289 10.38 -11.47 -24.54
CA VAL A 289 10.84 -10.74 -25.73
C VAL A 289 11.83 -9.63 -25.38
N PHE A 290 11.78 -9.10 -24.15
CA PHE A 290 12.66 -8.02 -23.68
C PHE A 290 13.91 -8.51 -22.95
N PHE A 291 14.11 -9.83 -22.83
CA PHE A 291 15.34 -10.38 -22.28
C PHE A 291 16.54 -10.01 -23.17
N GLY A 292 17.68 -9.71 -22.54
CA GLY A 292 18.93 -9.38 -23.21
C GLY A 292 19.00 -7.98 -23.85
N ILE A 293 18.00 -7.12 -23.67
CA ILE A 293 18.07 -5.73 -24.14
C ILE A 293 18.96 -4.93 -23.19
N LYS A 294 20.23 -4.76 -23.58
CA LYS A 294 21.23 -4.01 -22.81
C LYS A 294 21.21 -2.51 -23.09
N ASP A 295 20.37 -2.06 -24.01
CA ASP A 295 20.20 -0.63 -24.28
C ASP A 295 19.74 0.07 -23.00
N LYS A 296 20.46 1.13 -22.64
CA LYS A 296 20.06 2.00 -21.53
C LYS A 296 18.86 2.81 -21.94
N ILE A 297 17.92 3.00 -21.02
CA ILE A 297 16.82 3.93 -21.28
C ILE A 297 17.36 5.38 -21.37
N ALA A 298 16.93 6.09 -22.40
CA ALA A 298 17.19 7.50 -22.58
C ALA A 298 15.92 8.30 -22.26
N TYR A 299 15.63 8.52 -20.98
CA TYR A 299 14.52 9.39 -20.58
C TYR A 299 14.72 10.82 -21.08
N SER A 300 13.63 11.45 -21.51
CA SER A 300 13.62 12.88 -21.82
C SER A 300 14.11 13.72 -20.63
N GLY A 301 14.65 14.91 -20.91
CA GLY A 301 15.23 15.79 -19.88
C GLY A 301 14.22 16.17 -18.78
N GLU A 302 12.94 16.30 -19.15
CA GLU A 302 11.87 16.54 -18.19
C GLU A 302 11.62 15.33 -17.28
N VAL A 303 11.46 14.13 -17.84
CA VAL A 303 11.26 12.90 -17.06
C VAL A 303 12.42 12.66 -16.11
N ARG A 304 13.66 12.86 -16.57
CA ARG A 304 14.84 12.77 -15.72
C ARG A 304 14.80 13.78 -14.57
N SER A 305 14.42 15.03 -14.83
CA SER A 305 14.32 16.07 -13.80
C SER A 305 13.26 15.72 -12.74
N LEU A 306 12.09 15.22 -13.16
CA LEU A 306 11.04 14.76 -12.26
C LEU A 306 11.49 13.57 -11.41
N ALA A 307 12.11 12.57 -12.04
CA ALA A 307 12.59 11.37 -11.35
C ALA A 307 13.67 11.69 -10.31
N GLU A 308 14.61 12.59 -10.63
CA GLU A 308 15.62 13.06 -9.68
C GLU A 308 15.02 13.91 -8.55
N ALA A 309 14.02 14.74 -8.84
CA ALA A 309 13.25 15.45 -7.83
C ALA A 309 12.56 14.48 -6.86
N ALA A 310 11.95 13.41 -7.38
CA ALA A 310 11.35 12.38 -6.54
C ALA A 310 12.38 11.56 -5.76
N LYS A 311 13.53 11.25 -6.35
CA LYS A 311 14.65 10.61 -5.63
C LYS A 311 15.10 11.45 -4.45
N ARG A 312 15.24 12.77 -4.61
CA ARG A 312 15.54 13.68 -3.50
C ARG A 312 14.42 13.67 -2.46
N ALA A 313 13.16 13.75 -2.89
CA ALA A 313 12.01 13.73 -1.99
C ALA A 313 11.91 12.45 -1.15
N VAL A 314 12.09 11.29 -1.77
CA VAL A 314 11.95 9.97 -1.13
C VAL A 314 13.23 9.57 -0.39
N GLY A 315 14.39 9.75 -1.02
CA GLY A 315 15.69 9.34 -0.51
C GLY A 315 16.17 10.19 0.67
N ALA A 316 15.72 11.44 0.77
CA ALA A 316 16.00 12.26 1.93
C ALA A 316 15.19 11.83 3.18
N GLY A 317 14.31 10.84 3.05
CA GLY A 317 13.64 10.13 4.13
C GLY A 317 12.36 10.78 4.62
N ARG A 318 11.79 10.23 5.70
CA ARG A 318 10.63 10.80 6.41
C ARG A 318 10.97 12.18 7.00
N GLY A 319 10.69 13.23 6.23
CA GLY A 319 10.70 14.59 6.71
C GLY A 319 11.62 15.56 5.97
N ALA A 320 12.33 15.12 4.94
CA ALA A 320 13.11 16.05 4.16
C ALA A 320 12.21 17.02 3.38
N THR A 321 12.60 18.29 3.39
CA THR A 321 11.93 19.32 2.61
C THR A 321 12.26 19.13 1.14
N VAL A 322 11.25 18.82 0.34
CA VAL A 322 11.37 18.84 -1.13
C VAL A 322 11.67 20.27 -1.56
N PRO A 323 12.72 20.51 -2.37
CA PRO A 323 13.02 21.85 -2.86
C PRO A 323 11.80 22.49 -3.57
N PRO A 324 11.56 23.80 -3.40
CA PRO A 324 10.40 24.46 -4.03
C PRO A 324 10.38 24.33 -5.56
N GLU A 325 11.54 24.34 -6.21
CA GLU A 325 11.69 24.11 -7.65
C GLU A 325 11.25 22.72 -8.08
N ASP A 326 11.58 21.70 -7.29
CA ASP A 326 11.17 20.31 -7.51
C ASP A 326 9.65 20.18 -7.39
N THR A 327 9.09 20.83 -6.37
CA THR A 327 7.64 20.88 -6.15
C THR A 327 6.92 21.50 -7.35
N LYS A 328 7.44 22.60 -7.89
CA LYS A 328 6.86 23.28 -9.08
C LYS A 328 6.94 22.42 -10.34
N LEU A 329 8.01 21.64 -10.52
CA LEU A 329 8.10 20.70 -11.65
C LEU A 329 6.93 19.71 -11.63
N TRP A 330 6.66 19.11 -10.46
CA TRP A 330 5.54 18.18 -10.30
C TRP A 330 4.18 18.87 -10.45
N GLN A 331 4.01 20.05 -9.86
CA GLN A 331 2.78 20.83 -10.01
C GLN A 331 2.46 21.12 -11.47
N ASN A 332 3.45 21.49 -12.28
CA ASN A 332 3.26 21.77 -13.71
C ASN A 332 2.81 20.55 -14.52
N VAL A 333 3.22 19.34 -14.13
CA VAL A 333 2.79 18.10 -14.81
C VAL A 333 1.36 17.72 -14.44
N PHE A 334 0.95 17.96 -13.20
CA PHE A 334 -0.37 17.52 -12.72
C PHE A 334 -1.43 18.64 -12.67
N ALA A 335 -1.08 19.89 -13.00
CA ALA A 335 -2.00 21.03 -12.98
C ALA A 335 -3.11 20.93 -14.05
N ASP A 336 -2.82 20.30 -15.20
CA ASP A 336 -3.78 20.11 -16.29
C ASP A 336 -3.71 18.67 -16.82
N PRO A 337 -4.34 17.71 -16.12
CA PRO A 337 -4.28 16.33 -16.54
C PRO A 337 -5.05 16.04 -17.84
N ASP A 338 -5.92 16.95 -18.30
CA ASP A 338 -6.69 16.77 -19.54
C ASP A 338 -5.87 17.23 -20.77
N GLY A 339 -5.12 18.33 -20.65
CA GLY A 339 -4.23 18.82 -21.71
C GLY A 339 -2.86 18.14 -21.73
N ARG A 340 -2.36 17.74 -20.55
CA ARG A 340 -1.01 17.18 -20.38
C ARG A 340 -0.99 16.04 -19.35
N ASP A 341 -1.63 14.93 -19.70
CA ASP A 341 -1.71 13.77 -18.80
C ASP A 341 -0.32 13.23 -18.42
N PHE A 342 -0.09 13.00 -17.13
CA PHE A 342 1.18 12.52 -16.58
C PHE A 342 1.60 11.15 -17.14
N THR A 343 0.65 10.32 -17.57
CA THR A 343 0.96 9.03 -18.19
C THR A 343 1.69 9.23 -19.52
N THR A 344 1.32 10.27 -20.27
CA THR A 344 2.00 10.70 -21.50
C THR A 344 3.44 11.09 -21.20
N VAL A 345 3.65 11.91 -20.17
CA VAL A 345 4.96 12.44 -19.80
C VAL A 345 5.88 11.32 -19.30
N LEU A 346 5.43 10.53 -18.33
CA LEU A 346 6.30 9.60 -17.61
C LEU A 346 6.37 8.20 -18.23
N GLY A 347 5.35 7.77 -18.97
CA GLY A 347 5.25 6.38 -19.47
C GLY A 347 5.73 6.17 -20.91
N THR A 348 5.75 7.21 -21.75
CA THR A 348 5.96 7.05 -23.20
C THR A 348 7.37 6.58 -23.56
N ASP A 349 8.41 7.15 -22.95
CA ASP A 349 9.81 6.87 -23.33
C ASP A 349 10.17 5.39 -23.18
N PHE A 350 9.73 4.76 -22.07
CA PHE A 350 9.97 3.35 -21.80
C PHE A 350 9.34 2.43 -22.86
N LEU A 351 8.07 2.66 -23.21
CA LEU A 351 7.35 1.82 -24.17
C LEU A 351 7.90 2.02 -25.60
N ARG A 352 8.13 3.27 -25.99
CA ARG A 352 8.65 3.63 -27.30
C ARG A 352 10.04 3.02 -27.54
N GLN A 353 10.97 3.23 -26.62
CA GLN A 353 12.33 2.70 -26.75
C GLN A 353 12.37 1.17 -26.70
N SER A 354 11.50 0.55 -25.90
CA SER A 354 11.36 -0.92 -25.89
C SER A 354 10.92 -1.47 -27.25
N ALA A 355 9.96 -0.82 -27.90
CA ALA A 355 9.48 -1.23 -29.22
C ALA A 355 10.53 -0.96 -30.32
N GLU A 356 11.22 0.19 -30.26
CA GLU A 356 12.31 0.57 -31.17
C GLU A 356 13.50 -0.39 -31.07
N ALA A 357 13.96 -0.72 -29.86
CA ALA A 357 15.09 -1.64 -29.63
C ALA A 357 14.86 -3.04 -30.20
N LYS A 358 13.59 -3.47 -30.29
CA LYS A 358 13.22 -4.76 -30.90
C LYS A 358 12.80 -4.66 -32.36
N GLY A 359 12.60 -3.44 -32.89
CA GLY A 359 12.04 -3.23 -34.21
C GLY A 359 10.62 -3.80 -34.38
N MET A 360 9.87 -3.98 -33.28
CA MET A 360 8.58 -4.65 -33.27
C MET A 360 7.41 -3.67 -33.20
N ASP A 361 6.28 -4.08 -33.78
CA ASP A 361 5.01 -3.42 -33.51
C ASP A 361 4.63 -3.62 -32.04
N MET A 362 3.99 -2.63 -31.42
CA MET A 362 3.59 -2.71 -30.03
C MET A 362 2.23 -2.09 -29.81
N VAL A 363 1.40 -2.77 -29.01
CA VAL A 363 0.22 -2.17 -28.37
C VAL A 363 0.36 -2.39 -26.87
N ALA A 364 0.30 -1.33 -26.08
CA ALA A 364 0.52 -1.41 -24.64
C ALA A 364 -0.58 -0.69 -23.85
N LEU A 365 -1.42 -1.44 -23.15
CA LEU A 365 -2.33 -0.94 -22.11
C LEU A 365 -1.60 -1.01 -20.76
N VAL A 366 -1.32 0.13 -20.14
CA VAL A 366 -0.62 0.18 -18.84
C VAL A 366 -1.47 0.85 -17.76
N PRO A 367 -1.43 0.39 -16.50
CA PRO A 367 -2.04 1.09 -15.37
C PRO A 367 -1.28 2.38 -15.03
N ASP A 368 -1.94 3.32 -14.36
CA ASP A 368 -1.34 4.60 -13.96
C ASP A 368 -0.11 4.41 -13.05
N ILE A 369 -0.09 3.41 -12.18
CA ILE A 369 1.05 3.17 -11.28
C ILE A 369 2.34 2.84 -12.05
N ILE A 370 2.25 2.20 -13.22
CA ILE A 370 3.42 1.84 -14.03
C ILE A 370 4.09 3.08 -14.62
N THR A 371 3.37 4.18 -14.81
CA THR A 371 3.99 5.40 -15.33
C THR A 371 4.91 6.06 -14.31
N PHE A 372 4.89 5.63 -13.04
CA PHE A 372 5.88 6.04 -12.04
C PHE A 372 7.17 5.22 -12.08
N LEU A 373 7.34 4.29 -13.04
CA LEU A 373 8.57 3.51 -13.18
C LEU A 373 9.85 4.37 -13.20
N PRO A 374 9.94 5.53 -13.88
CA PRO A 374 11.13 6.37 -13.82
C PRO A 374 11.43 6.88 -12.41
N VAL A 375 10.38 7.24 -11.64
CA VAL A 375 10.50 7.68 -10.25
C VAL A 375 11.06 6.56 -9.38
N PHE A 376 10.46 5.37 -9.44
CA PHE A 376 10.93 4.23 -8.66
C PHE A 376 12.33 3.77 -9.07
N SER A 377 12.67 3.88 -10.36
CA SER A 377 14.01 3.59 -10.84
C SER A 377 15.02 4.57 -10.27
N ALA A 378 14.72 5.87 -10.25
CA ALA A 378 15.62 6.88 -9.67
C ALA A 378 15.83 6.69 -8.17
N VAL A 379 14.78 6.38 -7.41
CA VAL A 379 14.86 6.08 -5.97
C VAL A 379 15.79 4.89 -5.69
N ASN A 380 15.87 3.93 -6.61
CA ASN A 380 16.72 2.75 -6.49
C ASN A 380 18.06 2.86 -7.24
N ASP A 381 18.50 4.08 -7.63
CA ASP A 381 19.73 4.31 -8.41
C ASP A 381 19.77 3.57 -9.77
N GLN A 382 18.60 3.33 -10.36
CA GLN A 382 18.38 2.58 -11.60
C GLN A 382 17.79 3.43 -12.75
N ILE A 383 17.79 4.77 -12.64
CA ILE A 383 17.25 5.65 -13.69
C ILE A 383 17.96 5.47 -15.05
N ASP A 384 19.25 5.10 -15.02
CA ASP A 384 20.07 4.78 -16.21
C ASP A 384 20.15 3.27 -16.46
N GLY A 385 19.18 2.51 -15.93
CA GLY A 385 19.07 1.07 -16.10
C GLY A 385 18.84 0.68 -17.55
N THR A 386 19.08 -0.60 -17.84
CA THR A 386 18.76 -1.21 -19.12
C THR A 386 17.25 -1.40 -19.28
N LEU A 387 16.76 -1.46 -20.51
CA LEU A 387 15.35 -1.77 -20.77
C LEU A 387 14.95 -3.13 -20.16
N GLU A 388 15.84 -4.12 -20.17
CA GLU A 388 15.64 -5.40 -19.48
C GLU A 388 15.37 -5.20 -17.98
N GLN A 389 16.23 -4.45 -17.28
CA GLN A 389 16.06 -4.16 -15.85
C GLN A 389 14.74 -3.44 -15.55
N LEU A 390 14.31 -2.54 -16.43
CA LEU A 390 13.04 -1.84 -16.28
C LEU A 390 11.84 -2.77 -16.45
N TRP A 391 11.86 -3.65 -17.46
CA TRP A 391 10.82 -4.67 -17.64
C TRP A 391 10.74 -5.62 -16.44
N ALA A 392 11.89 -6.01 -15.88
CA ALA A 392 11.97 -6.76 -14.63
C ALA A 392 11.26 -6.04 -13.48
N SER A 393 11.51 -4.74 -13.33
CA SER A 393 10.86 -3.91 -12.30
C SER A 393 9.34 -3.81 -12.50
N THR A 394 8.81 -3.88 -13.73
CA THR A 394 7.35 -3.85 -13.96
C THR A 394 6.63 -5.03 -13.29
N ALA A 395 7.30 -6.16 -13.12
CA ALA A 395 6.77 -7.33 -12.42
C ALA A 395 6.80 -7.18 -10.89
N GLN A 396 7.42 -6.15 -10.33
CA GLN A 396 7.37 -5.85 -8.90
C GLN A 396 6.16 -4.98 -8.53
N PHE A 397 5.55 -4.30 -9.51
CA PHE A 397 4.39 -3.44 -9.25
C PHE A 397 3.12 -4.24 -8.99
N PRO A 398 2.27 -3.77 -8.05
CA PRO A 398 0.91 -4.27 -7.92
C PRO A 398 0.19 -4.23 -9.28
N GLY A 399 -0.36 -5.35 -9.69
CA GLY A 399 -1.07 -5.50 -10.97
C GLY A 399 -0.20 -6.01 -12.11
N GLY A 400 1.12 -5.77 -12.07
CA GLY A 400 2.12 -6.21 -13.05
C GLY A 400 1.78 -5.91 -14.51
N LEU A 401 2.69 -6.27 -15.41
CA LEU A 401 2.41 -6.34 -16.84
C LEU A 401 2.51 -7.78 -17.32
N HIS A 402 1.58 -8.17 -18.18
CA HIS A 402 1.64 -9.37 -18.97
C HIS A 402 2.02 -8.99 -20.40
N VAL A 403 3.02 -9.68 -20.92
CA VAL A 403 3.58 -9.48 -22.25
C VAL A 403 3.28 -10.70 -23.10
N ASP A 404 2.58 -10.50 -24.21
CA ASP A 404 2.31 -11.52 -25.23
C ASP A 404 3.01 -11.07 -26.52
N ALA A 405 4.03 -11.80 -26.94
CA ALA A 405 4.93 -11.39 -28.01
C ALA A 405 5.20 -12.52 -29.00
N ASN A 406 5.53 -12.15 -30.23
CA ASN A 406 6.13 -13.02 -31.22
C ASN A 406 7.18 -12.24 -32.04
N ASP A 407 7.66 -12.81 -33.15
CA ASP A 407 8.71 -12.21 -33.98
C ASP A 407 8.33 -10.85 -34.62
N ALA A 408 7.04 -10.50 -34.67
CA ALA A 408 6.55 -9.31 -35.37
C ALA A 408 5.94 -8.25 -34.44
N TYR A 409 5.36 -8.64 -33.30
CA TYR A 409 4.65 -7.70 -32.44
C TYR A 409 4.72 -8.08 -30.95
N VAL A 410 4.41 -7.07 -30.13
CA VAL A 410 4.26 -7.20 -28.68
C VAL A 410 2.94 -6.59 -28.23
N ASN A 411 2.13 -7.36 -27.53
CA ASN A 411 0.96 -6.87 -26.80
C ASN A 411 1.30 -6.83 -25.31
N VAL A 412 1.18 -5.65 -24.71
CA VAL A 412 1.41 -5.43 -23.28
C VAL A 412 0.08 -5.07 -22.63
N ARG A 413 -0.26 -5.76 -21.56
CA ARG A 413 -1.51 -5.55 -20.83
C ARG A 413 -1.28 -5.71 -19.33
N PRO A 414 -2.15 -5.17 -18.46
CA PRO A 414 -2.03 -5.43 -17.03
C PRO A 414 -2.18 -6.94 -16.75
N ALA A 415 -1.39 -7.49 -15.83
CA ALA A 415 -1.55 -8.90 -15.49
C ALA A 415 -2.88 -9.17 -14.75
N ASN A 416 -3.37 -8.17 -14.01
CA ASN A 416 -4.73 -8.11 -13.49
C ASN A 416 -5.50 -6.97 -14.18
N TYR A 417 -6.52 -7.31 -14.98
CA TYR A 417 -7.32 -6.32 -15.71
C TYR A 417 -8.24 -5.47 -14.82
N VAL A 418 -8.57 -5.90 -13.60
CA VAL A 418 -9.36 -5.08 -12.66
C VAL A 418 -8.51 -3.91 -12.21
N THR A 419 -7.43 -4.21 -11.48
CA THR A 419 -6.53 -3.19 -10.93
C THR A 419 -5.81 -2.43 -12.03
N GLY A 420 -5.55 -3.08 -13.17
CA GLY A 420 -4.92 -2.47 -14.34
C GLY A 420 -5.73 -1.41 -15.06
N ARG A 421 -7.05 -1.39 -14.84
CA ARG A 421 -7.98 -0.41 -15.41
C ARG A 421 -8.52 0.56 -14.37
N ASP A 422 -8.14 0.40 -13.11
CA ASP A 422 -8.37 1.43 -12.11
C ASP A 422 -7.49 2.63 -12.46
N ARG A 423 -8.17 3.76 -12.64
CA ARG A 423 -7.58 5.00 -13.11
C ARG A 423 -7.72 6.05 -12.02
N LEU A 424 -6.68 6.86 -11.86
CA LEU A 424 -6.77 8.12 -11.14
C LEU A 424 -7.94 8.93 -11.70
N ASN A 425 -8.77 9.47 -10.82
CA ASN A 425 -9.78 10.43 -11.24
C ASN A 425 -9.09 11.75 -11.55
N ARG A 426 -8.84 12.02 -12.86
CA ARG A 426 -8.11 13.21 -13.32
C ARG A 426 -8.76 14.50 -12.83
N VAL A 427 -10.10 14.57 -12.79
CA VAL A 427 -10.83 15.75 -12.30
C VAL A 427 -10.59 15.97 -10.79
N ALA A 428 -10.65 14.91 -9.98
CA ALA A 428 -10.38 15.01 -8.56
C ALA A 428 -8.89 15.34 -8.28
N LEU A 429 -7.98 14.75 -9.07
CA LEU A 429 -6.56 15.04 -9.02
C LEU A 429 -6.28 16.51 -9.36
N ALA A 430 -6.85 17.06 -10.44
CA ALA A 430 -6.70 18.47 -10.82
C ALA A 430 -7.14 19.41 -9.70
N LYS A 431 -8.27 19.11 -9.03
CA LYS A 431 -8.73 19.89 -7.86
C LYS A 431 -7.73 19.82 -6.70
N MET A 432 -7.20 18.62 -6.41
CA MET A 432 -6.18 18.42 -5.40
C MET A 432 -4.91 19.24 -5.70
N MET A 433 -4.49 19.25 -6.97
CA MET A 433 -3.32 20.00 -7.42
C MET A 433 -3.52 21.51 -7.39
N ALA A 434 -4.70 22.00 -7.80
CA ALA A 434 -5.05 23.41 -7.69
C ALA A 434 -5.04 23.90 -6.23
N LYS A 435 -5.43 23.04 -5.28
CA LYS A 435 -5.33 23.34 -3.85
C LYS A 435 -3.88 23.41 -3.38
N LEU A 436 -3.06 22.42 -3.75
CA LEU A 436 -1.64 22.33 -3.40
C LEU A 436 -0.80 23.47 -3.98
N ALA A 437 -1.17 23.99 -5.15
CA ALA A 437 -0.49 25.13 -5.77
C ALA A 437 -0.64 26.43 -4.95
N ASN A 438 -1.73 26.57 -4.20
CA ASN A 438 -2.09 27.81 -3.49
C ASN A 438 -1.99 27.70 -1.96
N SER A 439 -1.95 26.48 -1.40
CA SER A 439 -2.04 26.24 0.03
C SER A 439 -1.62 24.81 0.40
N THR A 440 -1.64 24.48 1.69
CA THR A 440 -1.55 23.09 2.14
C THR A 440 -2.81 22.31 1.75
N LEU A 441 -2.65 21.00 1.52
CA LEU A 441 -3.79 20.12 1.26
C LEU A 441 -4.67 20.07 2.51
N ASP A 442 -5.98 20.29 2.37
CA ASP A 442 -6.95 20.10 3.45
C ASP A 442 -7.61 18.72 3.38
N LEU A 443 -8.26 18.32 4.48
CA LEU A 443 -8.87 17.00 4.59
C LEU A 443 -10.05 16.82 3.63
N ASP A 444 -10.83 17.87 3.36
CA ASP A 444 -11.96 17.82 2.41
C ASP A 444 -11.47 17.48 1.00
N THR A 445 -10.44 18.17 0.52
CA THR A 445 -9.85 17.97 -0.81
C THR A 445 -9.27 16.57 -0.95
N LEU A 446 -8.55 16.12 0.08
CA LEU A 446 -8.01 14.77 0.12
C LEU A 446 -9.11 13.71 0.12
N ALA A 447 -10.16 13.91 0.92
CA ALA A 447 -11.29 12.99 1.00
C ALA A 447 -12.12 12.98 -0.29
N ASP A 448 -12.27 14.11 -0.98
CA ASP A 448 -12.90 14.16 -2.31
C ASP A 448 -12.13 13.29 -3.32
N PHE A 449 -10.80 13.40 -3.31
CA PHE A 449 -9.94 12.57 -4.16
C PHE A 449 -10.07 11.09 -3.82
N VAL A 450 -9.88 10.73 -2.54
CA VAL A 450 -9.95 9.34 -2.07
C VAL A 450 -11.34 8.74 -2.27
N GLY A 451 -12.40 9.49 -1.96
CA GLY A 451 -13.79 9.07 -2.12
C GLY A 451 -14.20 8.81 -3.57
N SER A 452 -13.43 9.32 -4.54
CA SER A 452 -13.66 9.14 -5.97
C SER A 452 -13.19 7.78 -6.53
N THR A 453 -12.52 6.95 -5.72
CA THR A 453 -12.00 5.64 -6.14
C THR A 453 -12.16 4.56 -5.06
N ASP A 454 -12.37 3.31 -5.48
CA ASP A 454 -12.35 2.12 -4.61
C ASP A 454 -11.01 1.38 -4.66
N SER A 455 -10.06 1.82 -5.48
CA SER A 455 -8.73 1.21 -5.64
C SER A 455 -7.73 1.81 -4.65
N ASP A 456 -7.08 0.94 -3.87
CA ASP A 456 -6.03 1.33 -2.93
C ASP A 456 -4.75 1.75 -3.67
N GLU A 457 -4.45 1.14 -4.83
CA GLU A 457 -3.34 1.51 -5.72
C GLU A 457 -3.51 2.92 -6.29
N THR A 458 -4.74 3.27 -6.67
CA THR A 458 -5.06 4.63 -7.15
C THR A 458 -4.84 5.67 -6.05
N ILE A 459 -5.24 5.35 -4.80
CA ILE A 459 -4.99 6.24 -3.67
C ILE A 459 -3.49 6.37 -3.41
N MET A 460 -2.75 5.26 -3.44
CA MET A 460 -1.29 5.28 -3.27
C MET A 460 -0.62 6.15 -4.32
N ALA A 461 -0.99 6.03 -5.59
CA ALA A 461 -0.48 6.88 -6.66
C ALA A 461 -0.80 8.35 -6.43
N GLY A 462 -2.06 8.70 -6.12
CA GLY A 462 -2.43 10.10 -5.83
C GLY A 462 -1.75 10.68 -4.60
N THR A 463 -1.52 9.84 -3.58
CA THR A 463 -0.80 10.21 -2.36
C THR A 463 0.68 10.49 -2.67
N LEU A 464 1.32 9.66 -3.50
CA LEU A 464 2.68 9.93 -3.99
C LEU A 464 2.73 11.25 -4.79
N ILE A 465 1.76 11.51 -5.65
CA ILE A 465 1.66 12.78 -6.38
C ILE A 465 1.55 13.97 -5.41
N ALA A 466 0.69 13.87 -4.40
CA ALA A 466 0.51 14.90 -3.40
C ALA A 466 1.81 15.14 -2.61
N LEU A 467 2.52 14.09 -2.21
CA LEU A 467 3.82 14.17 -1.55
C LEU A 467 4.83 14.95 -2.39
N LEU A 468 4.95 14.58 -3.68
CA LEU A 468 5.91 15.19 -4.61
C LEU A 468 5.55 16.63 -5.00
N SER A 469 4.29 17.02 -4.81
CA SER A 469 3.74 18.32 -5.20
C SER A 469 3.44 19.26 -4.02
N SER A 470 3.74 18.83 -2.79
CA SER A 470 3.50 19.61 -1.58
C SER A 470 4.76 20.41 -1.18
N PRO A 471 4.67 21.74 -1.02
CA PRO A 471 5.78 22.54 -0.52
C PRO A 471 6.23 22.04 0.86
N GLY A 472 7.51 21.69 0.98
CA GLY A 472 8.08 21.20 2.25
C GLY A 472 7.92 19.69 2.49
N GLY A 473 7.23 18.94 1.63
CA GLY A 473 7.35 17.47 1.55
C GLY A 473 6.91 16.66 2.77
N THR A 474 6.33 17.26 3.80
CA THR A 474 5.92 16.53 5.02
C THR A 474 4.55 15.89 4.83
N MET A 475 4.45 14.93 3.92
CA MET A 475 3.25 14.14 3.86
C MET A 475 3.21 13.26 5.12
N ASN A 476 2.18 13.47 5.94
CA ASN A 476 2.02 12.75 7.19
C ASN A 476 2.02 11.25 6.89
N SER A 477 3.04 10.52 7.33
CA SER A 477 3.15 9.07 7.10
C SER A 477 1.91 8.30 7.57
N ARG A 478 1.11 8.90 8.47
CA ARG A 478 -0.18 8.37 8.91
C ARG A 478 -1.23 8.28 7.80
N MET A 479 -1.16 9.10 6.75
CA MET A 479 -2.01 8.95 5.55
C MET A 479 -1.77 7.63 4.82
N MET A 480 -0.58 7.04 4.95
CA MET A 480 -0.28 5.71 4.41
C MET A 480 -0.62 4.58 5.38
N THR A 481 -1.26 4.86 6.52
CA THR A 481 -1.73 3.77 7.39
C THR A 481 -2.84 2.99 6.69
N MET A 482 -2.89 1.68 6.93
CA MET A 482 -3.77 0.75 6.21
C MET A 482 -5.28 1.11 6.27
N GLN A 483 -5.73 1.88 7.26
CA GLN A 483 -7.13 2.21 7.47
C GLN A 483 -7.50 3.64 7.06
N ALA A 484 -6.53 4.57 7.00
CA ALA A 484 -6.78 5.96 6.64
C ALA A 484 -7.56 6.14 5.32
N PRO A 485 -7.28 5.37 4.24
CA PRO A 485 -8.05 5.43 3.01
C PRO A 485 -9.55 5.23 3.22
N GLU A 486 -9.97 4.30 4.08
CA GLU A 486 -11.39 3.98 4.25
C GLU A 486 -12.15 5.07 5.02
N LEU A 487 -11.51 5.74 5.99
CA LEU A 487 -12.09 6.91 6.66
C LEU A 487 -12.31 8.04 5.65
N LEU A 488 -11.29 8.32 4.87
CA LEU A 488 -11.34 9.35 3.82
C LEU A 488 -12.38 9.00 2.75
N ARG A 489 -12.56 7.72 2.39
CA ARG A 489 -13.62 7.29 1.47
C ARG A 489 -15.01 7.53 2.05
N ILE A 490 -15.23 7.16 3.33
CA ILE A 490 -16.52 7.39 4.00
C ILE A 490 -16.82 8.89 4.03
N TYR A 491 -15.88 9.71 4.50
CA TYR A 491 -16.10 11.15 4.58
C TYR A 491 -16.23 11.82 3.20
N GLY A 492 -15.43 11.39 2.22
CA GLY A 492 -15.46 11.84 0.83
C GLY A 492 -16.80 11.58 0.13
N ARG A 493 -17.52 10.53 0.54
CA ARG A 493 -18.84 10.17 -0.01
C ARG A 493 -20.02 10.85 0.70
N LEU A 494 -19.77 11.57 1.78
CA LEU A 494 -20.81 12.36 2.45
C LEU A 494 -21.24 13.53 1.55
N THR A 495 -22.54 13.84 1.57
CA THR A 495 -23.06 15.07 0.96
C THR A 495 -22.57 16.29 1.74
N PRO A 496 -22.60 17.51 1.15
CA PRO A 496 -22.22 18.72 1.87
C PRO A 496 -22.96 18.91 3.21
N ALA A 497 -24.27 18.64 3.25
CA ALA A 497 -25.06 18.73 4.48
C ALA A 497 -24.63 17.69 5.55
N GLN A 498 -24.22 16.49 5.12
CA GLN A 498 -23.71 15.46 6.02
C GLN A 498 -22.32 15.81 6.55
N ARG A 499 -21.45 16.42 5.73
CA ARG A 499 -20.16 16.96 6.20
C ARG A 499 -20.35 18.08 7.22
N ASP A 500 -21.31 18.96 7.01
CA ASP A 500 -21.68 19.99 7.98
C ASP A 500 -22.14 19.37 9.31
N GLN A 501 -22.91 18.28 9.26
CA GLN A 501 -23.29 17.53 10.47
C GLN A 501 -22.07 16.87 11.13
N ALA A 502 -21.17 16.28 10.35
CA ALA A 502 -19.91 15.72 10.86
C ALA A 502 -19.07 16.77 11.60
N ARG A 503 -19.07 18.02 11.11
CA ARG A 503 -18.41 19.17 11.75
C ARG A 503 -19.12 19.68 13.01
N LYS A 504 -20.44 19.53 13.10
CA LYS A 504 -21.29 20.02 14.20
C LYS A 504 -21.53 19.02 15.33
N GLY A 505 -20.69 17.98 15.45
CA GLY A 505 -20.81 16.97 16.50
C GLY A 505 -21.09 15.55 16.02
N GLY A 506 -21.14 15.35 14.69
CA GLY A 506 -21.08 14.03 14.09
C GLY A 506 -22.29 13.68 13.22
N PHE A 507 -22.04 13.10 12.05
CA PHE A 507 -23.06 12.50 11.20
C PHE A 507 -23.24 11.02 11.59
N VAL A 508 -24.47 10.62 11.94
CA VAL A 508 -24.78 9.27 12.41
C VAL A 508 -25.37 8.43 11.28
N ILE A 509 -24.80 7.24 11.09
CA ILE A 509 -25.22 6.23 10.13
C ILE A 509 -25.66 4.99 10.91
N PRO A 510 -26.95 4.64 10.93
CA PRO A 510 -27.41 3.39 11.52
C PRO A 510 -26.82 2.18 10.78
N ILE A 511 -26.18 1.26 11.51
CA ILE A 511 -25.53 0.07 10.90
C ILE A 511 -26.56 -0.88 10.27
N SER A 512 -27.80 -0.86 10.75
CA SER A 512 -28.90 -1.61 10.14
C SER A 512 -29.32 -1.08 8.77
N ASN A 513 -28.91 0.14 8.40
CA ASN A 513 -29.31 0.81 7.16
C ASN A 513 -28.13 1.56 6.53
N VAL A 514 -26.97 0.91 6.43
CA VAL A 514 -25.78 1.49 5.79
C VAL A 514 -26.04 1.67 4.29
N PRO A 515 -25.93 2.90 3.75
CA PRO A 515 -26.05 3.10 2.31
C PRO A 515 -25.00 2.29 1.54
N PRO A 516 -25.31 1.75 0.34
CA PRO A 516 -24.40 0.86 -0.40
C PRO A 516 -22.99 1.41 -0.60
N ALA A 517 -22.86 2.73 -0.77
CA ALA A 517 -21.58 3.41 -0.96
C ALA A 517 -20.64 3.35 0.27
N PHE A 518 -21.15 3.06 1.47
CA PHE A 518 -20.36 2.98 2.69
C PHE A 518 -20.09 1.55 3.16
N VAL A 519 -20.81 0.55 2.63
CA VAL A 519 -20.73 -0.84 3.10
C VAL A 519 -19.28 -1.34 3.06
N LYS A 520 -18.63 -1.31 1.89
CA LYS A 520 -17.26 -1.85 1.75
C LYS A 520 -16.21 -1.10 2.60
N PRO A 521 -16.14 0.26 2.60
CA PRO A 521 -15.24 0.97 3.50
C PRO A 521 -15.50 0.69 4.99
N MET A 522 -16.78 0.66 5.42
CA MET A 522 -17.12 0.35 6.81
C MET A 522 -16.74 -1.09 7.19
N GLU A 523 -16.95 -2.05 6.30
CA GLU A 523 -16.55 -3.44 6.54
C GLU A 523 -15.03 -3.57 6.64
N LYS A 524 -14.26 -2.88 5.79
CA LYS A 524 -12.80 -2.86 5.91
C LYS A 524 -12.31 -2.19 7.20
N LEU A 525 -12.99 -1.14 7.68
CA LEU A 525 -12.68 -0.53 8.97
C LEU A 525 -13.01 -1.44 10.15
N LEU A 526 -14.16 -2.11 10.12
CA LEU A 526 -14.60 -2.95 11.23
C LEU A 526 -13.91 -4.30 11.28
N PHE A 527 -13.74 -4.96 10.14
CA PHE A 527 -13.24 -6.33 10.07
C PHE A 527 -11.80 -6.41 9.53
N GLY A 528 -11.13 -5.26 9.37
CA GLY A 528 -9.72 -5.17 9.03
C GLY A 528 -8.80 -5.78 10.08
N ARG A 529 -7.51 -5.92 9.74
CA ARG A 529 -6.53 -6.68 10.54
C ARG A 529 -6.24 -6.11 11.94
N ASN A 530 -6.51 -4.83 12.16
CA ASN A 530 -6.04 -4.10 13.35
C ASN A 530 -7.18 -3.53 14.19
N THR A 531 -8.42 -3.89 13.90
CA THR A 531 -9.58 -3.35 14.60
C THR A 531 -9.91 -4.22 15.80
N ALA A 532 -9.93 -3.60 16.98
CA ALA A 532 -10.45 -4.20 18.19
C ALA A 532 -11.51 -3.27 18.79
N LEU A 533 -12.50 -3.87 19.45
CA LEU A 533 -13.44 -3.15 20.26
C LEU A 533 -12.81 -2.85 21.63
N VAL A 534 -13.30 -1.78 22.25
CA VAL A 534 -13.08 -1.43 23.65
C VAL A 534 -14.44 -1.32 24.32
N GLU A 535 -14.50 -1.49 25.64
CA GLU A 535 -15.76 -1.40 26.39
C GLU A 535 -16.40 0.00 26.26
N LYS A 536 -15.57 1.04 26.41
CA LYS A 536 -15.97 2.44 26.22
C LYS A 536 -14.86 3.19 25.47
N LEU A 537 -15.23 4.03 24.51
CA LEU A 537 -14.28 4.96 23.92
C LEU A 537 -13.82 5.94 24.99
N ASP A 538 -12.52 6.03 25.21
CA ASP A 538 -11.97 7.04 26.10
C ASP A 538 -12.23 8.43 25.50
N GLU A 539 -12.84 9.30 26.30
CA GLU A 539 -13.02 10.71 25.98
C GLU A 539 -11.68 11.46 25.99
N ARG A 540 -10.62 10.88 26.57
CA ARG A 540 -9.28 11.47 26.58
C ARG A 540 -8.79 11.67 25.16
N ASP A 541 -8.47 12.93 24.95
CA ASP A 541 -8.38 13.63 23.68
C ASP A 541 -7.22 13.23 22.76
N ASN A 542 -6.46 12.17 23.03
CA ASN A 542 -5.14 11.99 22.39
C ASN A 542 -4.69 10.57 22.11
N ALA A 543 -5.34 9.57 22.68
CA ALA A 543 -5.06 8.22 22.24
C ALA A 543 -5.92 7.97 21.00
N MET A 544 -5.30 7.83 19.80
CA MET A 544 -5.71 6.66 18.98
C MET A 544 -5.91 5.56 20.02
N PRO A 545 -7.11 4.96 20.21
CA PRO A 545 -7.35 3.99 21.28
C PRO A 545 -6.13 3.11 21.27
N ASN A 546 -5.30 3.30 22.31
CA ASN A 546 -3.86 3.12 22.15
C ASN A 546 -3.74 1.75 21.50
N ARG A 547 -3.03 1.63 20.38
CA ARG A 547 -2.47 0.32 20.05
C ARG A 547 -1.45 -0.03 21.14
N THR A 548 -1.77 0.21 22.42
CA THR A 548 -1.33 -0.57 23.55
C THR A 548 -1.36 -1.98 23.03
N TYR A 549 -0.17 -2.42 22.71
CA TYR A 549 0.30 -3.79 22.78
C TYR A 549 -0.02 -4.44 24.15
N GLY A 550 -0.80 -3.78 25.03
CA GLY A 550 -1.57 -4.40 26.09
C GLY A 550 -2.54 -5.43 25.50
N ALA A 551 -2.78 -6.49 26.27
CA ALA A 551 -3.41 -7.73 25.83
C ALA A 551 -4.78 -7.50 25.17
N LEU A 552 -4.79 -7.26 23.86
CA LEU A 552 -5.99 -7.36 23.04
C LEU A 552 -6.52 -8.78 23.22
N LYS A 553 -7.71 -8.90 23.78
CA LYS A 553 -8.36 -10.20 23.92
C LYS A 553 -9.01 -10.56 22.59
N LEU A 554 -8.92 -11.83 22.21
CA LEU A 554 -9.43 -12.31 20.93
C LEU A 554 -10.95 -12.07 20.75
N ASP A 555 -11.70 -12.10 21.85
CA ASP A 555 -13.14 -11.79 21.91
C ASP A 555 -13.48 -10.32 21.62
N MET A 556 -12.50 -9.41 21.69
CA MET A 556 -12.70 -8.01 21.34
C MET A 556 -12.53 -7.75 19.83
N TYR A 557 -12.06 -8.71 19.04
CA TYR A 557 -12.00 -8.54 17.59
C TYR A 557 -13.42 -8.63 16.99
N PRO A 558 -13.83 -7.69 16.13
CA PRO A 558 -15.17 -7.66 15.53
C PRO A 558 -15.62 -8.96 14.87
N ALA A 559 -14.70 -9.73 14.28
CA ALA A 559 -15.02 -11.03 13.69
C ALA A 559 -15.58 -12.06 14.70
N PHE A 560 -15.23 -11.94 15.98
CA PHE A 560 -15.68 -12.83 17.05
C PHE A 560 -16.95 -12.31 17.72
N CYS A 561 -16.98 -11.04 18.11
CA CYS A 561 -18.10 -10.49 18.87
C CYS A 561 -19.26 -9.99 18.00
N LEU A 562 -19.00 -9.62 16.75
CA LEU A 562 -20.02 -9.13 15.78
C LEU A 562 -20.20 -10.07 14.59
N GLY A 563 -19.51 -11.21 14.59
CA GLY A 563 -19.52 -12.16 13.48
C GLY A 563 -20.88 -12.81 13.20
N ASN A 564 -21.82 -12.73 14.14
CA ASN A 564 -23.19 -13.23 13.99
C ASN A 564 -24.22 -12.13 13.68
N GLY A 565 -23.77 -10.90 13.44
CA GLY A 565 -24.62 -9.74 13.20
C GLY A 565 -24.34 -8.62 14.20
N PHE A 566 -24.89 -7.45 13.91
CA PHE A 566 -24.75 -6.27 14.77
C PHE A 566 -25.92 -6.18 15.76
N PRO A 567 -25.66 -5.80 17.03
CA PRO A 567 -26.73 -5.51 17.98
C PRO A 567 -27.71 -4.45 17.47
N PRO A 568 -29.01 -4.50 17.83
CA PRO A 568 -29.95 -3.41 17.55
C PRO A 568 -29.44 -2.08 18.12
N GLY A 569 -29.60 -0.99 17.36
CA GLY A 569 -29.10 0.33 17.75
C GLY A 569 -27.61 0.55 17.49
N SER A 570 -26.92 -0.37 16.84
CA SER A 570 -25.53 -0.14 16.41
C SER A 570 -25.44 1.02 15.41
N VAL A 571 -24.46 1.91 15.61
CA VAL A 571 -24.26 3.11 14.79
C VAL A 571 -22.80 3.30 14.41
N ALA A 572 -22.58 3.93 13.26
CA ALA A 572 -21.32 4.59 12.92
C ALA A 572 -21.51 6.11 12.99
N ARG A 573 -20.59 6.82 13.62
CA ARG A 573 -20.59 8.28 13.72
C ARG A 573 -19.33 8.83 13.04
N VAL A 574 -19.53 9.67 12.03
CA VAL A 574 -18.45 10.37 11.33
C VAL A 574 -18.31 11.75 11.94
N VAL A 575 -17.14 12.08 12.48
CA VAL A 575 -16.87 13.37 13.15
C VAL A 575 -15.66 14.01 12.50
N LEU A 576 -15.77 15.29 12.13
CA LEU A 576 -14.63 16.09 11.69
C LEU A 576 -14.50 17.28 12.63
N ARG A 577 -13.33 17.49 13.22
CA ARG A 577 -13.09 18.64 14.09
C ARG A 577 -11.72 19.21 13.88
N ASP A 578 -11.62 20.52 14.04
CA ASP A 578 -10.35 21.22 14.12
C ASP A 578 -9.98 21.41 15.59
N LYS A 579 -8.72 21.15 15.91
CA LYS A 579 -8.24 21.23 17.27
C LYS A 579 -6.83 21.75 17.34
N GLU A 580 -6.60 22.67 18.26
CA GLU A 580 -5.27 23.14 18.59
C GLU A 580 -4.46 22.04 19.28
N ARG A 581 -3.26 21.77 18.77
CA ARG A 581 -2.33 20.74 19.27
C ARG A 581 -0.93 21.32 19.48
N LEU A 582 -0.25 20.77 20.48
CA LEU A 582 1.19 20.91 20.63
C LEU A 582 1.88 19.99 19.63
N PHE A 583 2.72 20.55 18.79
CA PHE A 583 3.56 19.81 17.86
C PHE A 583 5.01 19.86 18.31
N MET A 584 5.68 18.72 18.24
CA MET A 584 7.11 18.57 18.49
C MET A 584 7.79 18.23 17.17
N ARG A 585 8.80 19.01 16.78
CA ARG A 585 9.58 18.77 15.55
C ARG A 585 10.83 18.00 15.89
N HIS A 586 11.01 16.84 15.27
CA HIS A 586 12.28 16.14 15.26
C HIS A 586 13.02 16.47 13.98
N LYS A 587 14.35 16.49 14.02
CA LYS A 587 15.23 16.48 12.87
C LYS A 587 16.07 15.23 12.97
N GLY A 588 15.71 14.27 12.12
CA GLY A 588 16.32 12.97 12.00
C GLY A 588 17.31 12.87 10.84
N ARG A 589 18.01 11.73 10.78
CA ARG A 589 18.72 11.25 9.58
C ARG A 589 17.84 11.24 8.33
N TYR A 590 16.54 11.03 8.53
CA TYR A 590 15.54 10.95 7.48
C TYR A 590 14.77 12.26 7.28
N GLY A 591 15.22 13.38 7.87
CA GLY A 591 14.58 14.69 7.74
C GLY A 591 13.73 15.09 8.94
N THR A 592 12.89 16.11 8.78
CA THR A 592 12.07 16.68 9.84
C THR A 592 10.66 16.09 9.95
N THR A 593 10.30 15.54 11.11
CA THR A 593 8.94 15.08 11.40
C THR A 593 8.25 15.98 12.41
N ASP A 594 6.99 16.29 12.16
CA ASP A 594 6.14 17.05 13.08
C ASP A 594 5.09 16.12 13.69
N GLU A 595 5.12 15.97 15.00
CA GLU A 595 4.21 15.07 15.71
C GLU A 595 3.35 15.83 16.71
N ALA A 596 2.03 15.70 16.59
CA ALA A 596 1.11 16.18 17.60
C ALA A 596 1.22 15.32 18.87
N GLN A 597 1.37 15.96 20.02
CA GLN A 597 1.59 15.31 21.30
C GLN A 597 0.72 15.95 22.39
N THR A 598 0.44 15.19 23.45
CA THR A 598 -0.01 15.78 24.72
C THR A 598 1.19 16.51 25.37
N PRO A 599 0.97 17.52 26.24
CA PRO A 599 2.05 18.07 27.03
C PRO A 599 2.83 17.00 27.83
N GLU A 600 2.14 16.00 28.35
CA GLU A 600 2.74 14.92 29.13
C GLU A 600 3.64 14.01 28.27
N THR A 601 3.17 13.57 27.10
CA THR A 601 3.92 12.72 26.17
C THR A 601 5.08 13.48 25.54
N ALA A 602 4.87 14.75 25.17
CA ALA A 602 5.93 15.64 24.67
C ALA A 602 7.02 15.82 25.73
N ALA A 603 6.65 16.08 26.99
CA ALA A 603 7.58 16.22 28.09
C ALA A 603 8.39 14.95 28.34
N GLN A 604 7.71 13.80 28.34
CA GLN A 604 8.36 12.49 28.52
C GLN A 604 9.37 12.23 27.41
N THR A 605 8.96 12.42 26.15
CA THR A 605 9.83 12.21 24.98
C THR A 605 11.02 13.15 25.02
N PHE A 606 10.78 14.45 25.23
CA PHE A 606 11.83 15.45 25.29
C PHE A 606 12.83 15.19 26.42
N ALA A 607 12.35 14.88 27.63
CA ALA A 607 13.23 14.58 28.76
C ALA A 607 14.05 13.30 28.53
N TRP A 608 13.46 12.27 27.89
CA TRP A 608 14.18 11.03 27.56
C TRP A 608 15.25 11.29 26.52
N GLU A 609 14.89 11.89 25.39
CA GLU A 609 15.80 12.10 24.25
C GLU A 609 16.92 13.07 24.60
N THR A 610 16.69 14.03 25.50
CA THR A 610 17.73 14.94 26.00
C THR A 610 18.53 14.36 27.18
N SER A 611 18.20 13.17 27.67
CA SER A 611 18.98 12.50 28.72
C SER A 611 20.32 12.00 28.20
N SER A 612 21.32 11.91 29.07
CA SER A 612 22.64 11.37 28.73
C SER A 612 22.56 9.90 28.27
N ALA A 613 21.63 9.11 28.82
CA ALA A 613 21.42 7.73 28.43
C ALA A 613 20.94 7.60 26.97
N ALA A 614 19.98 8.42 26.54
CA ALA A 614 19.52 8.43 25.16
C ALA A 614 20.60 8.94 24.20
N GLN A 615 21.31 10.01 24.57
CA GLN A 615 22.39 10.61 23.75
C GLN A 615 23.61 9.68 23.55
N ASN A 616 23.74 8.61 24.33
CA ASN A 616 24.74 7.57 24.07
C ASN A 616 24.33 6.62 22.93
N GLN A 617 23.05 6.59 22.54
CA GLN A 617 22.55 5.77 21.44
C GLN A 617 22.56 6.59 20.14
N GLU A 618 23.09 6.00 19.07
CA GLU A 618 23.22 6.66 17.75
C GLU A 618 21.89 7.18 17.23
N TYR A 619 20.82 6.41 17.40
CA TYR A 619 19.47 6.78 16.98
C TYR A 619 19.01 8.14 17.53
N TYR A 620 19.19 8.42 18.83
CA TYR A 620 18.76 9.68 19.44
C TYR A 620 19.73 10.84 19.21
N ARG A 621 20.99 10.54 18.86
CA ARG A 621 21.92 11.59 18.39
C ARG A 621 21.53 12.09 17.01
N GLU A 622 21.09 11.18 16.14
CA GLU A 622 20.66 11.51 14.78
C GLU A 622 19.25 12.11 14.72
N ASN A 623 18.40 11.86 15.72
CA ASN A 623 17.03 12.39 15.83
C ASN A 623 16.94 13.39 16.98
N GLN A 624 17.11 14.68 16.67
CA GLN A 624 17.08 15.75 17.66
C GLN A 624 15.76 16.50 17.64
N ILE A 625 15.20 16.79 18.82
CA ILE A 625 14.06 17.70 18.93
C ILE A 625 14.54 19.13 18.68
N VAL A 626 13.98 19.77 17.64
CA VAL A 626 14.35 21.12 17.19
C VAL A 626 13.55 22.19 17.92
N GLY A 627 12.36 21.85 18.39
CA GLY A 627 11.49 22.75 19.13
C GLY A 627 10.04 22.33 19.09
N PHE A 628 9.19 23.22 19.57
CA PHE A 628 7.76 23.03 19.72
C PHE A 628 7.00 24.13 18.99
N THR A 629 5.79 23.82 18.56
CA THR A 629 4.84 24.84 18.09
C THR A 629 3.43 24.46 18.48
N VAL A 630 2.51 25.40 18.40
CA VAL A 630 1.09 25.18 18.60
C VAL A 630 0.38 25.49 17.30
N ALA A 631 -0.30 24.51 16.74
CA ALA A 631 -0.98 24.65 15.46
C ALA A 631 -2.32 23.92 15.46
N GLN A 632 -3.17 24.24 14.49
CA GLN A 632 -4.41 23.52 14.29
C GLN A 632 -4.13 22.14 13.68
N GLN A 633 -4.92 21.16 14.08
CA GLN A 633 -4.96 19.82 13.50
C GLN A 633 -6.41 19.50 13.15
N THR A 634 -6.65 19.13 11.90
CA THR A 634 -7.94 18.59 11.50
C THR A 634 -7.97 17.08 11.78
N GLU A 635 -9.00 16.61 12.48
CA GLU A 635 -9.16 15.23 12.92
C GLU A 635 -10.46 14.65 12.36
N LEU A 636 -10.35 13.61 11.53
CA LEU A 636 -11.48 12.85 11.02
C LEU A 636 -11.59 11.53 11.79
N PHE A 637 -12.72 11.30 12.43
CA PHE A 637 -13.04 10.07 13.14
C PHE A 637 -14.18 9.31 12.46
N VAL A 638 -14.11 7.99 12.53
CA VAL A 638 -15.28 7.13 12.39
C VAL A 638 -15.37 6.29 13.66
N GLU A 639 -16.39 6.56 14.46
CA GLU A 639 -16.68 5.87 15.71
C GLU A 639 -17.78 4.86 15.47
N PHE A 640 -17.56 3.63 15.90
CA PHE A 640 -18.57 2.58 15.85
C PHE A 640 -18.99 2.22 17.26
N GLU A 641 -20.28 2.24 17.52
CA GLU A 641 -20.88 1.90 18.80
C GLU A 641 -21.80 0.68 18.63
N PHE A 642 -21.57 -0.36 19.42
CA PHE A 642 -22.32 -1.61 19.41
C PHE A 642 -22.91 -1.86 20.80
N PRO A 643 -24.19 -1.52 21.03
CA PRO A 643 -24.82 -1.63 22.36
C PRO A 643 -24.61 -3.01 22.99
N GLY A 644 -24.06 -3.02 24.22
CA GLY A 644 -23.79 -4.23 24.99
C GLY A 644 -22.58 -5.06 24.54
N VAL A 645 -21.87 -4.65 23.49
CA VAL A 645 -20.69 -5.35 22.98
C VAL A 645 -19.42 -4.50 23.12
N GLY A 646 -19.49 -3.22 22.77
CA GLY A 646 -18.36 -2.30 22.87
C GLY A 646 -18.37 -1.25 21.76
N ALA A 647 -17.26 -0.55 21.61
CA ALA A 647 -17.08 0.47 20.60
C ALA A 647 -15.67 0.44 20.01
N THR A 648 -15.48 1.01 18.84
CA THR A 648 -14.14 1.21 18.26
C THR A 648 -14.10 2.54 17.53
N ARG A 649 -12.91 3.09 17.36
CA ARG A 649 -12.71 4.40 16.74
C ARG A 649 -11.45 4.37 15.92
N GLU A 650 -11.61 4.73 14.66
CA GLU A 650 -10.50 4.99 13.76
C GLU A 650 -10.36 6.49 13.56
N VAL A 651 -9.14 6.94 13.29
CA VAL A 651 -8.84 8.36 13.15
C VAL A 651 -7.76 8.65 12.12
N VAL A 652 -8.00 9.69 11.32
CA VAL A 652 -7.01 10.32 10.47
C VAL A 652 -6.76 11.73 10.98
N PHE A 653 -5.48 12.11 11.04
CA PHE A 653 -5.04 13.43 11.48
C PHE A 653 -4.34 14.14 10.33
N LEU A 654 -4.70 15.39 10.12
CA LEU A 654 -4.01 16.27 9.19
C LEU A 654 -3.52 17.51 9.93
N PRO A 655 -2.19 17.65 10.15
CA PRO A 655 -1.63 18.84 10.77
C PRO A 655 -1.76 20.04 9.82
N ASN A 656 -2.24 21.17 10.33
CA ASN A 656 -2.31 22.44 9.60
C ASN A 656 -1.14 23.33 10.02
N ILE A 657 0.08 22.88 9.69
CA ILE A 657 1.33 23.59 9.97
C ILE A 657 1.79 24.26 8.67
N GLY A 658 1.77 25.58 8.64
CA GLY A 658 2.30 26.36 7.51
C GLY A 658 3.81 26.20 7.39
N ALA A 659 4.36 26.32 6.18
CA ALA A 659 5.80 26.22 5.92
C ALA A 659 6.63 27.30 6.67
N ASP A 660 6.00 28.42 7.02
CA ASP A 660 6.54 29.54 7.79
C ASP A 660 6.36 29.39 9.31
N THR A 661 5.72 28.31 9.77
CA THR A 661 5.50 28.05 11.19
C THR A 661 6.83 27.90 11.91
N LYS A 662 7.06 28.78 12.89
CA LYS A 662 8.25 28.73 13.73
C LYS A 662 8.07 27.70 14.84
N PHE A 663 9.12 26.89 15.01
CA PHE A 663 9.28 26.01 16.16
C PHE A 663 10.22 26.71 17.13
N VAL A 664 9.81 26.75 18.39
CA VAL A 664 10.43 27.53 19.46
C VAL A 664 10.74 26.64 20.66
N ASP A 665 11.55 27.11 21.58
CA ASP A 665 11.78 26.40 22.85
C ASP A 665 10.48 26.31 23.67
N ALA A 666 10.39 25.32 24.56
CA ALA A 666 9.18 25.08 25.36
C ALA A 666 8.77 26.33 26.18
N GLU A 667 9.73 27.11 26.65
CA GLU A 667 9.57 28.34 27.43
C GLU A 667 9.00 29.50 26.60
N GLN A 668 9.13 29.43 25.27
CA GLN A 668 8.67 30.45 24.32
C GLN A 668 7.27 30.14 23.75
N LEU A 669 6.69 28.99 24.10
CA LEU A 669 5.32 28.65 23.71
C LEU A 669 4.29 29.63 24.33
N PRO A 670 3.07 29.71 23.75
CA PRO A 670 1.97 30.45 24.36
C PRO A 670 1.76 30.01 25.82
N PRO A 671 1.44 30.94 26.76
CA PRO A 671 1.36 30.63 28.20
C PRO A 671 0.49 29.42 28.53
N ALA A 672 -0.67 29.26 27.87
CA ALA A 672 -1.58 28.14 28.10
C ALA A 672 -0.97 26.74 27.83
N TRP A 673 0.06 26.66 26.98
CA TRP A 673 0.78 25.44 26.65
C TRP A 673 2.09 25.33 27.42
N ARG A 674 2.85 26.44 27.51
CA ARG A 674 4.10 26.52 28.29
C ARG A 674 3.89 26.10 29.74
N ASP A 675 2.86 26.66 30.39
CA ASP A 675 2.60 26.43 31.81
C ASP A 675 2.14 24.98 32.10
N LYS A 676 1.76 24.22 31.06
CA LYS A 676 1.50 22.78 31.14
C LYS A 676 2.74 21.94 30.81
N LEU A 677 3.47 22.29 29.76
CA LEU A 677 4.58 21.50 29.23
C LEU A 677 5.84 21.60 30.09
N VAL A 678 6.28 22.82 30.44
CA VAL A 678 7.56 23.04 31.14
C VAL A 678 7.61 22.32 32.50
N PRO A 679 6.59 22.41 33.37
CA PRO A 679 6.61 21.66 34.63
C PRO A 679 6.67 20.14 34.45
N GLN A 680 6.07 19.61 33.38
CA GLN A 680 6.15 18.18 33.06
C GLN A 680 7.55 17.80 32.56
N ILE A 681 8.19 18.65 31.74
CA ILE A 681 9.57 18.45 31.30
C ILE A 681 10.50 18.37 32.51
N ASP A 682 10.38 19.32 33.45
CA ASP A 682 11.23 19.34 34.66
C ASP A 682 11.02 18.09 35.52
N LYS A 683 9.76 17.69 35.71
CA LYS A 683 9.41 16.46 36.41
C LYS A 683 10.03 15.22 35.74
N MET A 684 9.91 15.10 34.41
CA MET A 684 10.44 13.94 33.68
C MET A 684 11.98 13.96 33.64
N ARG A 685 12.61 15.13 33.55
CA ARG A 685 14.07 15.27 33.64
C ARG A 685 14.60 14.78 34.98
N GLU A 686 13.95 15.15 36.10
CA GLU A 686 14.35 14.65 37.41
C GLU A 686 14.15 13.14 37.53
N MET A 687 13.07 12.60 36.96
CA MET A 687 12.86 11.14 36.87
C MET A 687 13.96 10.43 36.07
N TYR A 688 14.45 11.03 34.99
CA TYR A 688 15.47 10.43 34.11
C TYR A 688 16.91 10.73 34.51
N LYS A 689 17.14 11.63 35.46
CA LYS A 689 18.47 11.98 35.98
C LYS A 689 19.26 10.77 36.47
N ASN A 690 18.57 9.77 37.03
CA ASN A 690 19.17 8.56 37.57
C ASN A 690 19.05 7.33 36.65
N VAL A 691 18.47 7.48 35.45
CA VAL A 691 18.48 6.40 34.45
C VAL A 691 19.89 6.36 33.86
N GLY A 692 20.80 5.67 34.56
CA GLY A 692 22.21 5.63 34.22
C GLY A 692 22.46 5.00 32.86
N GLY A 693 23.44 5.52 32.11
CA GLY A 693 23.92 4.96 30.84
C GLY A 693 24.58 3.56 30.94
N GLY A 694 24.43 2.88 32.09
CA GLY A 694 24.80 1.49 32.28
C GLY A 694 23.68 0.58 31.82
N ARG A 695 23.93 -0.11 30.69
CA ARG A 695 23.24 -1.21 29.98
C ARG A 695 22.08 -2.05 30.58
N THR A 696 21.57 -1.84 31.80
CA THR A 696 20.66 -2.81 32.47
C THR A 696 19.34 -2.26 32.99
N GLY A 697 19.08 -0.96 32.88
CA GLY A 697 17.74 -0.42 33.14
C GLY A 697 16.92 -0.44 31.85
N PRO A 698 15.79 -1.15 31.73
CA PRO A 698 14.92 -0.98 30.59
C PRO A 698 14.50 0.51 30.53
N PRO A 699 14.46 1.13 29.35
CA PRO A 699 13.86 2.44 29.22
C PRO A 699 12.45 2.36 29.86
N PRO A 700 12.05 3.38 30.64
CA PRO A 700 10.71 3.39 31.21
C PRO A 700 9.73 3.14 30.07
N PRO A 701 8.80 2.18 30.23
CA PRO A 701 7.96 1.76 29.12
C PRO A 701 7.27 3.00 28.54
N PRO A 702 7.30 3.20 27.21
CA PRO A 702 6.46 4.21 26.58
C PRO A 702 5.03 3.92 27.01
N ARG A 703 4.38 4.87 27.70
CA ARG A 703 3.01 4.72 28.18
C ARG A 703 2.01 4.96 27.06
#